data_AF-A0AAN8JHA0-F1
#
_entry.id   AF-A0AAN8JHA0-F1
#
_cell.length_a   1.000
_cell.length_b   1.000
_cell.length_c   1.000
_cell.angle_alpha   90.00
_cell.angle_beta   90.00
_cell.angle_gamma   90.00
#
_symmetry.space_group_name_H-M   'P 1'
#
loop_
_entity.id
_entity.type
_entity.pdbx_description
1 polymer ?
#
loop_
_entity_poly.entity_id
_entity_poly.type
_entity_poly.pdbx_seq_one_letter_code
_entity_poly.pdbx_strand_id
1 'polypeptide(L)'
;MRPQSRPLTKCTILLFCLMTGTFARTLEELIIELKDKTESLQVKKQTQFIPLLSWQKDKGVYGSEVKLNFHGSSHLAFVRDEFSVFDNNMFVTAWVTSCLLEAYRYGGGPKPSRSHIELSLNSINQYRNKNRKYENSIMSFWPQVYNKTTSTYISTPANLLKLFDETDGLPVKTIEDILKLFGFNDIGKLIERLLGEKPMFRSAFHIPPDFDDTFVNIGLGALLTDVKADFDTEQQSWMNSNTNLTSVFDALKKYAYRPFSNDSNINTIDPRSYYYLSTFLEEVLSDATDLALTPTWISNIDETSNMRSKGVSMPFNINNVDVTVSSNVIYGITSSILTGLVPVSTLDDSDIQQIYLNTTNMVAYQLRTDFHQRRDLALTYYPSVFELYWFVARTVFLLNEKSKYSKLPHQDLETVLATLEPVLETHVTSKILTQAKPEGSNMLYFDDFLGDRDYDDNNHTLVKGDDRIFTTAMAVNTLISTWSIFDDKSSKLFWKKDVTLNVKDVISKCVNWLVKYTLSDDFKPWNCFFSGSGKGIDSMPFFFPINRLEFLNGTKITDYNHFPHGAPYIIGFKGVVPKSSYDNMVQNETHFGRKTTTTFSGYNSGSGYFPFWSSEPYTYATSMLALSQFNNIVKDDIKTNLIG
;
A
#
# COMPACT_ATOMS: atom_id res chain seq x y z
N MET A 1 23.24 -10.41 73.25
CA MET A 1 23.69 -9.94 71.93
C MET A 1 24.65 -10.97 71.34
N ARG A 2 24.29 -11.54 70.18
CA ARG A 2 24.98 -12.50 69.31
C ARG A 2 25.72 -13.71 69.93
N PRO A 3 25.28 -14.94 69.62
CA PRO A 3 26.13 -16.12 69.59
C PRO A 3 26.53 -16.52 68.16
N GLN A 4 27.83 -16.80 68.04
CA GLN A 4 28.49 -17.98 67.45
C GLN A 4 28.01 -18.61 66.13
N SER A 5 29.05 -18.89 65.34
CA SER A 5 29.16 -19.74 64.16
C SER A 5 28.93 -21.23 64.44
N ARG A 6 28.32 -21.95 63.48
CA ARG A 6 28.92 -23.08 62.73
C ARG A 6 27.91 -23.70 61.73
N PRO A 7 28.39 -24.46 60.72
CA PRO A 7 27.73 -24.66 59.44
C PRO A 7 26.82 -25.89 59.41
N LEU A 8 25.83 -25.90 58.50
CA LEU A 8 25.10 -27.11 58.12
C LEU A 8 24.95 -27.25 56.61
N THR A 9 25.28 -28.45 56.18
CA THR A 9 25.29 -29.05 54.86
C THR A 9 23.87 -29.36 54.35
N LYS A 10 23.67 -29.22 53.04
CA LYS A 10 22.71 -29.93 52.15
C LYS A 10 21.20 -29.76 52.40
N CYS A 11 20.51 -29.17 51.42
CA CYS A 11 19.35 -29.79 50.74
C CYS A 11 18.99 -29.04 49.44
N THR A 12 19.36 -29.64 48.31
CA THR A 12 18.50 -29.80 47.13
C THR A 12 17.84 -28.56 46.51
N ILE A 13 18.59 -27.77 45.73
CA ILE A 13 18.07 -27.12 44.50
C ILE A 13 19.16 -27.22 43.44
N LEU A 14 19.32 -28.42 42.90
CA LEU A 14 20.19 -28.70 41.76
C LEU A 14 19.45 -29.71 40.91
N LEU A 15 18.31 -29.30 40.33
CA LEU A 15 17.65 -29.91 39.17
C LEU A 15 16.38 -29.11 38.78
N PHE A 16 16.53 -27.89 38.25
CA PHE A 16 15.52 -27.23 37.40
C PHE A 16 16.20 -26.26 36.42
N CYS A 17 17.36 -26.65 35.88
CA CYS A 17 18.06 -25.94 34.81
C CYS A 17 18.32 -26.84 33.60
N LEU A 18 17.53 -27.90 33.42
CA LEU A 18 17.62 -28.74 32.24
C LEU A 18 16.22 -28.90 31.66
N MET A 19 16.13 -28.54 30.38
CA MET A 19 15.03 -28.81 29.44
C MET A 19 13.94 -27.71 29.30
N THR A 20 14.32 -26.44 29.18
CA THR A 20 13.71 -25.62 28.11
C THR A 20 14.64 -25.71 26.91
N GLY A 21 14.74 -26.92 26.34
CA GLY A 21 15.07 -27.00 24.93
C GLY A 21 13.92 -26.29 24.23
N THR A 22 14.13 -25.06 23.79
CA THR A 22 13.28 -24.45 22.78
C THR A 22 13.37 -25.39 21.60
N PHE A 23 12.42 -26.32 21.48
CA PHE A 23 12.23 -27.04 20.23
C PHE A 23 12.08 -25.96 19.17
N ALA A 24 13.02 -25.93 18.23
CA ALA A 24 12.98 -24.95 17.15
C ALA A 24 11.66 -25.17 16.41
N ARG A 25 10.78 -24.15 16.46
CA ARG A 25 9.50 -24.15 15.75
C ARG A 25 9.75 -24.50 14.29
N THR A 26 9.03 -25.50 13.77
CA THR A 26 9.13 -25.87 12.36
C THR A 26 8.44 -24.81 11.48
N LEU A 27 8.80 -24.76 10.20
CA LEU A 27 8.16 -23.87 9.23
C LEU A 27 6.64 -24.10 9.14
N GLU A 28 6.19 -25.35 9.18
CA GLU A 28 4.77 -25.70 9.11
C GLU A 28 3.99 -25.26 10.36
N GLU A 29 4.55 -25.46 11.54
CA GLU A 29 3.96 -24.98 12.80
C GLU A 29 3.80 -23.46 12.77
N LEU A 30 4.83 -22.72 12.31
CA LEU A 30 4.74 -21.27 12.17
C LEU A 30 3.65 -20.81 11.20
N ILE A 31 3.50 -21.48 10.05
CA ILE A 31 2.45 -21.14 9.08
C ILE A 31 1.06 -21.30 9.70
N ILE A 32 0.83 -22.35 10.50
CA ILE A 32 -0.44 -22.57 11.21
C ILE A 32 -0.65 -21.49 12.28
N GLU A 33 0.36 -21.20 13.10
CA GLU A 33 0.31 -20.15 14.12
C GLU A 33 0.02 -18.77 13.51
N LEU A 34 0.63 -18.45 12.36
CA LEU A 34 0.39 -17.20 11.65
C LEU A 34 -1.03 -17.09 11.11
N LYS A 35 -1.60 -18.18 10.57
CA LYS A 35 -3.02 -18.20 10.17
C LYS A 35 -3.89 -17.85 11.38
N ASP A 36 -3.72 -18.58 12.48
CA ASP A 36 -4.58 -18.43 13.65
C ASP A 36 -4.42 -17.06 14.31
N LYS A 37 -3.18 -16.54 14.39
CA LYS A 37 -2.89 -15.18 14.84
C LYS A 37 -3.56 -14.15 13.95
N THR A 38 -3.39 -14.23 12.62
CA THR A 38 -4.01 -13.31 11.66
C THR A 38 -5.52 -13.32 11.82
N GLU A 39 -6.13 -14.48 11.81
CA GLU A 39 -7.59 -14.67 11.94
C GLU A 39 -8.15 -14.14 13.27
N SER A 40 -7.37 -14.23 14.36
CA SER A 40 -7.74 -13.70 15.67
C SER A 40 -7.80 -12.16 15.72
N LEU A 41 -7.06 -11.49 14.83
CA LEU A 41 -6.99 -10.03 14.76
C LEU A 41 -8.14 -9.39 13.96
N GLN A 42 -9.01 -10.19 13.36
CA GLN A 42 -10.22 -9.69 12.71
C GLN A 42 -11.27 -9.27 13.76
N VAL A 43 -11.90 -8.12 13.55
CA VAL A 43 -12.91 -7.58 14.47
C VAL A 43 -14.19 -8.43 14.43
N LYS A 44 -14.45 -9.21 15.50
CA LYS A 44 -15.62 -10.10 15.57
C LYS A 44 -16.91 -9.41 16.02
N LYS A 45 -16.79 -8.28 16.73
CA LYS A 45 -17.92 -7.52 17.28
C LYS A 45 -17.68 -6.03 17.06
N GLN A 46 -18.74 -5.33 16.67
CA GLN A 46 -18.67 -3.89 16.50
C GLN A 46 -18.51 -3.19 17.85
N THR A 47 -17.62 -2.21 17.93
CA THR A 47 -17.48 -1.29 19.08
C THR A 47 -17.78 0.12 18.62
N GLN A 48 -18.37 0.93 19.50
CA GLN A 48 -18.57 2.35 19.25
C GLN A 48 -17.37 3.16 19.72
N PHE A 49 -17.20 4.34 19.15
CA PHE A 49 -16.24 5.31 19.67
C PHE A 49 -16.69 5.81 21.03
N ILE A 50 -15.80 5.75 22.02
CA ILE A 50 -15.98 6.35 23.34
C ILE A 50 -14.76 7.23 23.59
N PRO A 51 -14.93 8.56 23.76
CA PRO A 51 -13.82 9.50 23.93
C PRO A 51 -12.80 9.01 24.95
N LEU A 52 -11.52 8.99 24.57
CA LEU A 52 -10.37 8.59 25.39
C LEU A 52 -10.39 7.14 25.92
N LEU A 53 -11.43 6.35 25.66
CA LEU A 53 -11.60 5.00 26.19
C LEU A 53 -11.53 3.92 25.12
N SER A 54 -12.12 4.16 23.95
CA SER A 54 -12.07 3.17 22.87
C SER A 54 -12.38 3.74 21.49
N TRP A 55 -11.73 3.18 20.47
CA TRP A 55 -12.02 3.46 19.08
C TRP A 55 -13.25 2.70 18.58
N GLN A 56 -13.96 3.27 17.59
CA GLN A 56 -14.95 2.52 16.82
C GLN A 56 -14.25 1.45 15.98
N LYS A 57 -14.71 0.20 16.09
CA LYS A 57 -14.24 -0.91 15.26
C LYS A 57 -15.44 -1.56 14.60
N ASP A 58 -15.48 -1.59 13.28
CA ASP A 58 -16.58 -2.16 12.52
C ASP A 58 -16.42 -3.68 12.40
N LYS A 59 -17.52 -4.42 12.48
CA LYS A 59 -17.47 -5.88 12.43
C LYS A 59 -16.93 -6.34 11.07
N GLY A 60 -16.01 -7.30 11.11
CA GLY A 60 -15.45 -7.99 9.95
C GLY A 60 -14.18 -7.37 9.38
N VAL A 61 -13.82 -6.14 9.76
CA VAL A 61 -12.56 -5.53 9.31
C VAL A 61 -11.36 -6.19 9.99
N TYR A 62 -10.22 -6.20 9.31
CA TYR A 62 -8.92 -6.44 9.94
C TYR A 62 -8.36 -5.12 10.48
N GLY A 63 -7.62 -5.19 11.59
CA GLY A 63 -7.09 -4.00 12.25
C GLY A 63 -6.14 -3.20 11.36
N SER A 64 -6.39 -1.90 11.29
CA SER A 64 -5.52 -0.90 10.65
C SER A 64 -5.40 0.29 11.58
N GLU A 65 -4.22 0.89 11.65
CA GLU A 65 -3.91 2.00 12.53
C GLU A 65 -3.28 3.15 11.77
N VAL A 66 -3.83 4.35 11.94
CA VAL A 66 -3.19 5.59 11.50
C VAL A 66 -2.17 6.01 12.55
N LYS A 67 -0.94 6.17 12.11
CA LYS A 67 0.21 6.64 12.88
C LYS A 67 0.82 7.85 12.18
N LEU A 68 1.73 8.54 12.85
CA LEU A 68 2.49 9.64 12.28
C LEU A 68 3.96 9.21 12.17
N ASN A 69 4.52 9.28 10.97
CA ASN A 69 5.94 9.03 10.78
C ASN A 69 6.70 10.32 11.09
N PHE A 70 7.44 10.30 12.19
CA PHE A 70 8.43 11.29 12.58
C PHE A 70 9.54 10.58 13.34
N HIS A 71 10.71 11.21 13.45
CA HIS A 71 11.85 10.66 14.16
C HIS A 71 12.41 11.69 15.14
N GLY A 72 13.04 11.23 16.20
CA GLY A 72 13.51 12.13 17.25
C GLY A 72 14.15 11.45 18.45
N SER A 73 14.13 12.16 19.56
CA SER A 73 14.57 11.66 20.86
C SER A 73 13.75 10.45 21.33
N SER A 74 14.23 9.77 22.37
CA SER A 74 13.54 8.64 23.02
C SER A 74 12.07 8.95 23.37
N HIS A 75 11.74 10.18 23.76
CA HIS A 75 10.36 10.60 24.04
C HIS A 75 9.48 10.73 22.79
N LEU A 76 10.03 11.24 21.68
CA LEU A 76 9.30 11.28 20.41
C LEU A 76 9.09 9.87 19.86
N ALA A 77 10.12 9.03 19.94
CA ALA A 77 10.00 7.62 19.58
C ALA A 77 8.90 6.91 20.37
N PHE A 78 8.81 7.16 21.69
CA PHE A 78 7.74 6.65 22.52
C PHE A 78 6.35 7.14 22.07
N VAL A 79 6.18 8.43 21.76
CA VAL A 79 4.89 8.95 21.26
C VAL A 79 4.52 8.29 19.92
N ARG A 80 5.48 8.10 19.01
CA ARG A 80 5.22 7.40 17.74
C ARG A 80 4.76 5.95 17.97
N ASP A 81 5.37 5.29 18.95
CA ASP A 81 5.11 3.89 19.29
C ASP A 81 3.73 3.68 19.91
N GLU A 82 3.34 4.57 20.85
CA GLU A 82 2.12 4.44 21.63
C GLU A 82 0.90 5.12 21.01
N PHE A 83 1.08 6.18 20.21
CA PHE A 83 -0.04 6.91 19.64
C PHE A 83 -0.47 6.33 18.28
N SER A 84 -1.69 5.82 18.24
CA SER A 84 -2.34 5.41 17.00
C SER A 84 -3.86 5.59 17.05
N VAL A 85 -4.46 5.71 15.88
CA VAL A 85 -5.92 5.80 15.71
C VAL A 85 -6.38 4.62 14.87
N PHE A 86 -7.26 3.77 15.41
CA PHE A 86 -7.81 2.66 14.65
C PHE A 86 -8.59 3.18 13.43
N ASP A 87 -8.33 2.63 12.26
CA ASP A 87 -9.00 2.97 11.01
C ASP A 87 -9.86 1.82 10.50
N ASN A 88 -11.07 2.14 10.05
CA ASN A 88 -11.95 1.17 9.40
C ASN A 88 -11.82 1.40 7.89
N ASN A 89 -11.01 0.60 7.21
CA ASN A 89 -10.86 0.63 5.76
C ASN A 89 -11.03 -0.76 5.15
N MET A 90 -11.46 -0.79 3.89
CA MET A 90 -11.62 -2.06 3.17
C MET A 90 -10.31 -2.60 2.62
N PHE A 91 -9.33 -1.74 2.30
CA PHE A 91 -8.06 -2.09 1.69
C PHE A 91 -7.35 -3.23 2.44
N VAL A 92 -7.10 -3.03 3.74
CA VAL A 92 -6.44 -4.03 4.59
C VAL A 92 -7.25 -5.33 4.64
N THR A 93 -8.57 -5.19 4.76
CA THR A 93 -9.45 -6.35 4.88
C THR A 93 -9.44 -7.19 3.60
N ALA A 94 -9.42 -6.56 2.43
CA ALA A 94 -9.33 -7.23 1.14
C ALA A 94 -7.95 -7.89 0.93
N TRP A 95 -6.87 -7.21 1.32
CA TRP A 95 -5.51 -7.74 1.17
C TRP A 95 -5.17 -8.88 2.11
N VAL A 96 -5.55 -8.80 3.39
CA VAL A 96 -5.40 -9.92 4.34
C VAL A 96 -6.17 -11.14 3.83
N THR A 97 -7.41 -10.93 3.39
CA THR A 97 -8.23 -12.01 2.81
C THR A 97 -7.57 -12.62 1.57
N SER A 98 -7.05 -11.78 0.67
CA SER A 98 -6.35 -12.25 -0.54
C SER A 98 -5.10 -13.05 -0.18
N CYS A 99 -4.25 -12.56 0.72
CA CYS A 99 -3.03 -13.25 1.15
C CYS A 99 -3.34 -14.63 1.77
N LEU A 100 -4.39 -14.74 2.58
CA LEU A 100 -4.79 -16.02 3.18
C LEU A 100 -5.26 -17.03 2.13
N LEU A 101 -6.04 -16.57 1.13
CA LEU A 101 -6.50 -17.40 0.02
C LEU A 101 -5.34 -17.81 -0.92
N GLU A 102 -4.40 -16.91 -1.18
CA GLU A 102 -3.20 -17.20 -1.98
C GLU A 102 -2.22 -18.14 -1.24
N ALA A 103 -2.06 -17.96 0.08
CA ALA A 103 -1.24 -18.85 0.90
C ALA A 103 -1.79 -20.28 0.87
N TYR A 104 -3.12 -20.42 0.92
CA TYR A 104 -3.80 -21.70 0.74
C TYR A 104 -3.60 -22.26 -0.67
N ARG A 105 -3.94 -21.49 -1.71
CA ARG A 105 -3.92 -21.95 -3.10
C ARG A 105 -2.51 -22.25 -3.60
N TYR A 106 -1.61 -21.28 -3.52
CA TYR A 106 -0.28 -21.35 -4.12
C TYR A 106 0.76 -21.94 -3.16
N GLY A 107 0.60 -21.71 -1.86
CA GLY A 107 1.53 -22.18 -0.84
C GLY A 107 1.17 -23.54 -0.23
N GLY A 108 -0.02 -24.08 -0.49
CA GLY A 108 -0.50 -25.26 0.24
C GLY A 108 -0.59 -25.03 1.75
N GLY A 109 -0.73 -23.76 2.16
CA GLY A 109 -0.97 -23.39 3.55
C GLY A 109 -2.32 -23.91 4.05
N PRO A 110 -2.61 -23.79 5.35
CA PRO A 110 -3.88 -24.20 5.91
C PRO A 110 -5.04 -23.42 5.28
N LYS A 111 -6.13 -24.12 4.95
CA LYS A 111 -7.36 -23.52 4.41
C LYS A 111 -7.88 -22.44 5.38
N PRO A 112 -8.10 -21.19 4.94
CA PRO A 112 -8.66 -20.16 5.80
C PRO A 112 -10.08 -20.48 6.22
N SER A 113 -10.47 -20.03 7.41
CA SER A 113 -11.80 -20.27 7.94
C SER A 113 -12.86 -19.55 7.09
N ARG A 114 -13.87 -20.31 6.65
CA ARG A 114 -15.04 -19.80 5.92
C ARG A 114 -15.71 -18.63 6.63
N SER A 115 -15.92 -18.76 7.95
CA SER A 115 -16.54 -17.70 8.75
C SER A 115 -15.73 -16.39 8.76
N HIS A 116 -14.41 -16.46 8.62
CA HIS A 116 -13.56 -15.27 8.56
C HIS A 116 -13.60 -14.62 7.18
N ILE A 117 -13.64 -15.42 6.11
CA ILE A 117 -13.84 -14.90 4.75
C ILE A 117 -15.22 -14.24 4.65
N GLU A 118 -16.28 -14.89 5.13
CA GLU A 118 -17.64 -14.33 5.17
C GLU A 118 -17.71 -12.99 5.93
N LEU A 119 -17.07 -12.91 7.11
CA LEU A 119 -16.99 -11.66 7.87
C LEU A 119 -16.28 -10.54 7.08
N SER A 120 -15.20 -10.88 6.38
CA SER A 120 -14.44 -9.93 5.58
C SER A 120 -15.27 -9.40 4.42
N LEU A 121 -15.90 -10.30 3.65
CA LEU A 121 -16.75 -9.94 2.51
C LEU A 121 -17.96 -9.10 2.94
N ASN A 122 -18.64 -9.48 4.03
CA ASN A 122 -19.75 -8.71 4.58
C ASN A 122 -19.34 -7.28 4.95
N SER A 123 -18.11 -7.10 5.45
CA SER A 123 -17.56 -5.79 5.75
C SER A 123 -17.24 -4.99 4.48
N ILE A 124 -16.46 -5.57 3.56
CA ILE A 124 -16.07 -4.96 2.27
C ILE A 124 -17.31 -4.46 1.50
N ASN A 125 -18.40 -5.22 1.50
CA ASN A 125 -19.65 -4.87 0.81
C ASN A 125 -20.29 -3.55 1.28
N GLN A 126 -19.91 -3.03 2.46
CA GLN A 126 -20.39 -1.74 3.00
C GLN A 126 -19.69 -0.51 2.39
N TYR A 127 -18.59 -0.71 1.67
CA TYR A 127 -17.71 0.32 1.12
C TYR A 127 -18.00 0.67 -0.35
N ARG A 128 -19.03 0.05 -0.93
CA ARG A 128 -19.53 0.37 -2.28
C ARG A 128 -19.90 1.84 -2.41
N ASN A 129 -19.73 2.39 -3.60
CA ASN A 129 -20.10 3.77 -3.89
C ASN A 129 -21.62 3.94 -3.94
N LYS A 130 -22.17 4.59 -2.91
CA LYS A 130 -23.61 4.86 -2.71
C LYS A 130 -24.09 6.13 -3.42
N ASN A 131 -23.18 6.92 -4.01
CA ASN A 131 -23.54 8.13 -4.77
C ASN A 131 -23.95 7.85 -6.23
N ARG A 132 -23.84 6.61 -6.72
CA ARG A 132 -24.35 6.22 -8.03
C ARG A 132 -25.77 5.67 -7.93
N LYS A 133 -26.61 6.02 -8.90
CA LYS A 133 -28.05 5.67 -8.93
C LYS A 133 -28.34 4.22 -9.35
N TYR A 134 -27.31 3.46 -9.68
CA TYR A 134 -27.41 2.10 -10.20
C TYR A 134 -26.40 1.20 -9.49
N GLU A 135 -26.67 -0.11 -9.51
CA GLU A 135 -25.75 -1.11 -8.98
C GLU A 135 -24.38 -0.96 -9.63
N ASN A 136 -23.32 -0.97 -8.83
CA ASN A 136 -21.95 -0.76 -9.29
C ASN A 136 -20.99 -1.52 -8.40
N SER A 137 -19.80 -1.78 -8.93
CA SER A 137 -18.72 -2.48 -8.23
C SER A 137 -17.57 -1.53 -7.88
N ILE A 138 -17.85 -0.22 -7.82
CA ILE A 138 -16.88 0.81 -7.47
C ILE A 138 -16.83 0.94 -5.95
N MET A 139 -15.61 0.99 -5.43
CA MET A 139 -15.34 0.91 -3.99
C MET A 139 -14.72 2.20 -3.47
N SER A 140 -14.97 2.52 -2.21
CA SER A 140 -14.35 3.65 -1.48
C SER A 140 -13.44 3.11 -0.38
N PHE A 141 -12.32 3.76 -0.11
CA PHE A 141 -11.42 3.39 0.98
C PHE A 141 -12.09 3.30 2.35
N TRP A 142 -12.91 4.31 2.69
CA TRP A 142 -13.67 4.37 3.95
C TRP A 142 -15.17 4.11 3.76
N PRO A 143 -15.90 3.77 4.85
CA PRO A 143 -17.34 3.65 4.81
C PRO A 143 -17.98 4.98 4.44
N GLN A 144 -18.98 4.92 3.57
CA GLN A 144 -19.75 6.08 3.18
C GLN A 144 -20.92 6.35 4.14
N VAL A 145 -20.96 7.56 4.69
CA VAL A 145 -22.01 8.08 5.58
C VAL A 145 -22.90 9.07 4.82
N TYR A 146 -24.23 8.92 4.94
CA TYR A 146 -25.17 9.84 4.28
C TYR A 146 -25.22 11.20 4.99
N ASN A 147 -24.92 12.26 4.27
CA ASN A 147 -25.10 13.64 4.72
C ASN A 147 -26.48 14.16 4.26
N LYS A 148 -27.39 14.35 5.21
CA LYS A 148 -28.76 14.83 4.93
C LYS A 148 -28.79 16.25 4.37
N THR A 149 -27.86 17.11 4.77
CA THR A 149 -27.81 18.52 4.34
C THR A 149 -27.42 18.62 2.86
N THR A 150 -26.47 17.82 2.42
CA THR A 150 -25.96 17.85 1.04
C THR A 150 -26.59 16.77 0.15
N SER A 151 -27.45 15.92 0.73
CA SER A 151 -28.08 14.75 0.08
C SER A 151 -27.05 13.89 -0.67
N THR A 152 -25.90 13.66 -0.05
CA THR A 152 -24.73 13.00 -0.64
C THR A 152 -24.09 12.07 0.38
N TYR A 153 -23.60 10.93 -0.06
CA TYR A 153 -22.79 10.03 0.75
C TYR A 153 -21.32 10.48 0.74
N ILE A 154 -20.67 10.45 1.91
CA ILE A 154 -19.31 10.94 2.05
C ILE A 154 -18.45 9.85 2.70
N SER A 155 -17.31 9.55 2.09
CA SER A 155 -16.30 8.60 2.58
C SER A 155 -15.39 9.31 3.58
N THR A 156 -15.34 8.86 4.84
CA THR A 156 -14.55 9.52 5.89
C THR A 156 -13.98 8.55 6.95
N PRO A 157 -12.81 8.86 7.55
CA PRO A 157 -12.24 8.10 8.65
C PRO A 157 -12.92 8.51 9.97
N ALA A 158 -13.91 7.74 10.40
CA ALA A 158 -14.76 8.09 11.52
C ALA A 158 -13.99 8.41 12.82
N ASN A 159 -12.98 7.61 13.17
CA ASN A 159 -12.22 7.79 14.40
C ASN A 159 -11.28 9.01 14.36
N LEU A 160 -10.63 9.28 13.21
CA LEU A 160 -9.77 10.46 13.05
C LEU A 160 -10.57 11.76 13.16
N LEU A 161 -11.74 11.82 12.50
CA LEU A 161 -12.59 13.01 12.59
C LEU A 161 -13.12 13.23 14.01
N LYS A 162 -13.55 12.16 14.70
CA LYS A 162 -14.00 12.23 16.10
C LYS A 162 -12.87 12.65 17.04
N LEU A 163 -11.66 12.11 16.87
CA LEU A 163 -10.50 12.55 17.64
C LEU A 163 -10.29 14.06 17.48
N PHE A 164 -10.33 14.57 16.24
CA PHE A 164 -10.24 16.02 16.04
C PHE A 164 -11.35 16.78 16.74
N ASP A 165 -12.59 16.31 16.74
CA ASP A 165 -13.68 16.96 17.48
C ASP A 165 -13.40 17.03 18.99
N GLU A 166 -12.88 15.95 19.59
CA GLU A 166 -12.55 15.94 21.02
C GLU A 166 -11.42 16.94 21.37
N THR A 167 -10.49 17.21 20.43
CA THR A 167 -9.41 18.18 20.68
C THR A 167 -9.89 19.63 20.84
N ASP A 168 -11.08 19.99 20.36
CA ASP A 168 -11.63 21.35 20.51
C ASP A 168 -11.96 21.70 21.98
N GLY A 169 -12.19 20.69 22.81
CA GLY A 169 -12.48 20.87 24.24
C GLY A 169 -11.25 20.82 25.16
N LEU A 170 -10.06 20.52 24.64
CA LEU A 170 -8.87 20.31 25.46
C LEU A 170 -8.17 21.65 25.80
N PRO A 171 -7.66 21.82 27.04
CA PRO A 171 -6.85 23.00 27.40
C PRO A 171 -5.43 22.85 26.84
N VAL A 172 -5.31 22.86 25.52
CA VAL A 172 -4.07 22.58 24.76
C VAL A 172 -2.89 23.40 25.27
N LYS A 173 -3.07 24.71 25.45
CA LYS A 173 -2.01 25.59 25.94
C LYS A 173 -1.50 25.16 27.33
N THR A 174 -2.40 24.76 28.22
CA THR A 174 -2.04 24.25 29.54
C THR A 174 -1.28 22.92 29.43
N ILE A 175 -1.69 22.03 28.54
CA ILE A 175 -1.00 20.75 28.28
C ILE A 175 0.41 21.02 27.74
N GLU A 176 0.56 21.92 26.78
CA GLU A 176 1.85 22.32 26.24
C GLU A 176 2.76 22.95 27.30
N ASP A 177 2.25 23.86 28.12
CA ASP A 177 3.02 24.51 29.18
C ASP A 177 3.48 23.49 30.25
N ILE A 178 2.65 22.51 30.58
CA ILE A 178 3.00 21.39 31.45
C ILE A 178 4.08 20.52 30.79
N LEU A 179 3.92 20.13 29.52
CA LEU A 179 4.92 19.34 28.81
C LEU A 179 6.27 20.07 28.75
N LYS A 180 6.26 21.37 28.49
CA LYS A 180 7.46 22.23 28.51
C LYS A 180 8.12 22.24 29.89
N LEU A 181 7.33 22.39 30.97
CA LEU A 181 7.83 22.39 32.34
C LEU A 181 8.55 21.07 32.70
N PHE A 182 8.07 19.94 32.19
CA PHE A 182 8.67 18.62 32.41
C PHE A 182 9.76 18.23 31.39
N GLY A 183 10.16 19.14 30.50
CA GLY A 183 11.23 18.90 29.53
C GLY A 183 10.78 18.22 28.22
N PHE A 184 9.47 18.02 28.00
CA PHE A 184 8.89 17.43 26.79
C PHE A 184 8.57 18.48 25.72
N ASN A 185 9.47 19.44 25.52
CA ASN A 185 9.28 20.58 24.60
C ASN A 185 8.94 20.14 23.17
N ASP A 186 9.57 19.07 22.68
CA ASP A 186 9.38 18.59 21.31
C ASP A 186 7.99 17.97 21.10
N ILE A 187 7.45 17.28 22.11
CA ILE A 187 6.08 16.76 22.10
C ILE A 187 5.08 17.93 22.08
N GLY A 188 5.32 18.96 22.90
CA GLY A 188 4.48 20.15 22.90
C GLY A 188 4.41 20.83 21.52
N LYS A 189 5.55 21.00 20.85
CA LYS A 189 5.61 21.56 19.48
C LYS A 189 4.91 20.68 18.45
N LEU A 190 5.00 19.36 18.57
CA LEU A 190 4.30 18.44 17.67
C LEU A 190 2.78 18.58 17.81
N ILE A 191 2.27 18.66 19.05
CA ILE A 191 0.84 18.89 19.33
C ILE A 191 0.38 20.23 18.75
N GLU A 192 1.11 21.31 19.03
CA GLU A 192 0.82 22.65 18.50
C GLU A 192 0.68 22.62 16.97
N ARG A 193 1.65 21.96 16.30
CA ARG A 193 1.66 21.83 14.84
C ARG A 193 0.49 21.01 14.30
N LEU A 194 0.21 19.84 14.89
CA LEU A 194 -0.92 18.99 14.47
C LEU A 194 -2.27 19.71 14.60
N LEU A 195 -2.45 20.49 15.67
CA LEU A 195 -3.66 21.27 15.89
C LEU A 195 -3.76 22.46 14.94
N GLY A 196 -2.64 23.13 14.62
CA GLY A 196 -2.58 24.15 13.58
C GLY A 196 -2.94 23.60 12.19
N GLU A 197 -2.57 22.35 11.91
CA GLU A 197 -2.86 21.66 10.63
C GLU A 197 -4.23 20.95 10.60
N LYS A 198 -4.99 20.94 11.71
CA LYS A 198 -6.30 20.27 11.81
C LYS A 198 -7.28 20.64 10.67
N PRO A 199 -7.47 21.91 10.28
CA PRO A 199 -8.39 22.25 9.17
C PRO A 199 -7.99 21.61 7.84
N MET A 200 -6.69 21.51 7.57
CA MET A 200 -6.16 20.87 6.37
C MET A 200 -6.49 19.37 6.39
N PHE A 201 -6.21 18.66 7.49
CA PHE A 201 -6.53 17.23 7.61
C PHE A 201 -8.03 16.97 7.51
N ARG A 202 -8.88 17.79 8.16
CA ARG A 202 -10.33 17.67 8.03
C ARG A 202 -10.78 17.82 6.57
N SER A 203 -10.20 18.76 5.80
CA SER A 203 -10.54 18.87 4.37
C SER A 203 -10.04 17.69 3.54
N ALA A 204 -8.91 17.08 3.89
CA ALA A 204 -8.31 15.98 3.14
C ALA A 204 -9.01 14.63 3.36
N PHE A 205 -9.67 14.45 4.51
CA PHE A 205 -10.34 13.21 4.91
C PHE A 205 -11.75 12.99 4.34
N HIS A 206 -12.06 13.65 3.22
CA HIS A 206 -13.30 13.44 2.50
C HIS A 206 -13.03 13.18 1.02
N ILE A 207 -12.65 11.94 0.72
CA ILE A 207 -12.14 11.52 -0.58
C ILE A 207 -13.23 10.86 -1.46
N PRO A 208 -13.13 10.95 -2.79
CA PRO A 208 -13.96 10.15 -3.68
C PRO A 208 -13.53 8.67 -3.65
N PRO A 209 -14.34 7.77 -4.25
CA PRO A 209 -13.88 6.44 -4.63
C PRO A 209 -12.61 6.49 -5.49
N ASP A 210 -11.81 5.44 -5.46
CA ASP A 210 -10.57 5.31 -6.22
C ASP A 210 -10.49 3.99 -6.98
N PHE A 211 -9.55 3.94 -7.92
CA PHE A 211 -9.29 2.74 -8.71
C PHE A 211 -8.55 1.67 -7.91
N ASP A 212 -7.92 2.02 -6.80
CA ASP A 212 -7.12 1.09 -6.02
C ASP A 212 -8.00 0.08 -5.29
N ASP A 213 -8.85 0.54 -4.37
CA ASP A 213 -9.81 -0.30 -3.65
C ASP A 213 -10.76 -1.02 -4.60
N THR A 214 -11.13 -0.35 -5.70
CA THR A 214 -12.00 -0.93 -6.74
C THR A 214 -11.34 -2.14 -7.38
N PHE A 215 -10.11 -2.04 -7.88
CA PHE A 215 -9.45 -3.15 -8.56
C PHE A 215 -8.82 -4.18 -7.61
N VAL A 216 -8.50 -3.81 -6.36
CA VAL A 216 -8.21 -4.77 -5.29
C VAL A 216 -9.45 -5.65 -5.02
N ASN A 217 -10.65 -5.06 -4.96
CA ASN A 217 -11.89 -5.83 -4.81
C ASN A 217 -12.17 -6.72 -6.03
N ILE A 218 -11.93 -6.26 -7.26
CA ILE A 218 -12.03 -7.10 -8.46
C ILE A 218 -11.04 -8.27 -8.41
N GLY A 219 -9.79 -8.01 -7.99
CA GLY A 219 -8.77 -9.04 -7.82
C GLY A 219 -9.16 -10.10 -6.76
N LEU A 220 -9.79 -9.69 -5.66
CA LEU A 220 -10.34 -10.61 -4.66
C LEU A 220 -11.47 -11.47 -5.25
N GLY A 221 -12.38 -10.87 -6.02
CA GLY A 221 -13.44 -11.60 -6.72
C GLY A 221 -12.90 -12.64 -7.72
N ALA A 222 -11.83 -12.29 -8.44
CA ALA A 222 -11.15 -13.19 -9.36
C ALA A 222 -10.54 -14.37 -8.60
N LEU A 223 -9.83 -14.11 -7.49
CA LEU A 223 -9.26 -15.15 -6.65
C LEU A 223 -10.32 -16.09 -6.07
N LEU A 224 -11.44 -15.56 -5.57
CA LEU A 224 -12.58 -16.37 -5.11
C LEU A 224 -13.17 -17.25 -6.22
N THR A 225 -13.16 -16.76 -7.47
CA THR A 225 -13.61 -17.51 -8.64
C THR A 225 -12.69 -18.70 -8.93
N ASP A 226 -11.38 -18.52 -8.78
CA ASP A 226 -10.41 -19.61 -8.93
C ASP A 226 -10.52 -20.67 -7.82
N VAL A 227 -10.76 -20.25 -6.57
CA VAL A 227 -10.90 -21.17 -5.43
C VAL A 227 -12.34 -21.59 -5.15
N LYS A 228 -13.27 -21.39 -6.10
CA LYS A 228 -14.71 -21.61 -5.92
C LYS A 228 -15.08 -23.03 -5.46
N ALA A 229 -14.29 -24.03 -5.81
CA ALA A 229 -14.52 -25.41 -5.39
C ALA A 229 -14.56 -25.55 -3.85
N ASP A 230 -13.81 -24.68 -3.17
CA ASP A 230 -13.65 -24.68 -1.71
C ASP A 230 -14.42 -23.56 -1.00
N PHE A 231 -14.84 -22.54 -1.74
CA PHE A 231 -15.41 -21.27 -1.23
C PHE A 231 -16.60 -20.77 -2.07
N ASP A 232 -17.43 -21.67 -2.59
CA ASP A 232 -18.57 -21.34 -3.47
C ASP A 232 -19.55 -20.32 -2.85
N THR A 233 -19.89 -20.47 -1.56
CA THR A 233 -20.82 -19.55 -0.88
C THR A 233 -20.24 -18.14 -0.76
N GLU A 234 -18.94 -18.05 -0.47
CA GLU A 234 -18.22 -16.79 -0.34
C GLU A 234 -18.08 -16.10 -1.71
N GLN A 235 -17.77 -16.87 -2.76
CA GLN A 235 -17.75 -16.39 -4.14
C GLN A 235 -19.13 -15.84 -4.54
N GLN A 236 -20.21 -16.56 -4.27
CA GLN A 236 -21.58 -16.11 -4.55
C GLN A 236 -21.95 -14.85 -3.76
N SER A 237 -21.55 -14.77 -2.48
CA SER A 237 -21.76 -13.57 -1.65
C SER A 237 -21.08 -12.33 -2.23
N TRP A 238 -19.85 -12.49 -2.73
CA TRP A 238 -19.12 -11.43 -3.43
C TRP A 238 -19.82 -11.04 -4.73
N MET A 239 -20.22 -12.01 -5.57
CA MET A 239 -20.93 -11.77 -6.83
C MET A 239 -22.25 -11.03 -6.63
N ASN A 240 -23.04 -11.41 -5.63
CA ASN A 240 -24.31 -10.77 -5.28
C ASN A 240 -24.13 -9.32 -4.82
N SER A 241 -22.92 -8.95 -4.41
CA SER A 241 -22.59 -7.57 -4.05
C SER A 241 -21.92 -6.79 -5.18
N ASN A 242 -21.46 -7.46 -6.23
CA ASN A 242 -20.72 -6.88 -7.35
C ASN A 242 -21.43 -7.20 -8.69
N THR A 243 -22.74 -6.98 -8.73
CA THR A 243 -23.62 -7.39 -9.84
C THR A 243 -23.35 -6.66 -11.16
N ASN A 244 -22.68 -5.52 -11.13
CA ASN A 244 -22.38 -4.72 -12.31
C ASN A 244 -20.88 -4.44 -12.45
N LEU A 245 -20.13 -5.46 -12.88
CA LEU A 245 -18.69 -5.36 -13.09
C LEU A 245 -18.32 -4.38 -14.22
N THR A 246 -19.17 -4.18 -15.23
CA THR A 246 -18.84 -3.24 -16.33
C THR A 246 -18.68 -1.81 -15.84
N SER A 247 -19.32 -1.44 -14.73
CA SER A 247 -19.22 -0.11 -14.13
C SER A 247 -17.80 0.33 -13.78
N VAL A 248 -16.88 -0.61 -13.48
CA VAL A 248 -15.48 -0.27 -13.15
C VAL A 248 -14.69 0.08 -14.41
N PHE A 249 -14.96 -0.61 -15.52
CA PHE A 249 -14.35 -0.35 -16.83
C PHE A 249 -14.89 0.96 -17.43
N ASP A 250 -16.19 1.22 -17.30
CA ASP A 250 -16.79 2.50 -17.70
C ASP A 250 -16.17 3.68 -16.93
N ALA A 251 -15.92 3.49 -15.62
CA ALA A 251 -15.19 4.47 -14.83
C ALA A 251 -13.76 4.64 -15.35
N LEU A 252 -13.04 3.56 -15.59
CA LEU A 252 -11.66 3.59 -16.08
C LEU A 252 -11.54 4.41 -17.37
N LYS A 253 -12.41 4.14 -18.36
CA LYS A 253 -12.46 4.90 -19.62
C LYS A 253 -12.72 6.39 -19.40
N LYS A 254 -13.68 6.70 -18.53
CA LYS A 254 -14.11 8.08 -18.29
C LYS A 254 -13.03 8.93 -17.62
N TYR A 255 -12.27 8.36 -16.69
CA TYR A 255 -11.37 9.13 -15.83
C TYR A 255 -9.89 8.99 -16.21
N ALA A 256 -9.53 8.09 -17.13
CA ALA A 256 -8.15 7.89 -17.58
C ALA A 256 -7.44 9.21 -17.92
N TYR A 257 -6.21 9.38 -17.43
CA TYR A 257 -5.36 10.52 -17.76
C TYR A 257 -4.89 10.41 -19.21
N ARG A 258 -5.25 11.41 -20.03
CA ARG A 258 -4.95 11.48 -21.47
C ARG A 258 -4.24 12.80 -21.77
N PRO A 259 -2.90 12.87 -21.66
CA PRO A 259 -2.16 14.12 -21.79
C PRO A 259 -2.32 14.81 -23.16
N PHE A 260 -2.61 14.06 -24.23
CA PHE A 260 -2.77 14.62 -25.58
C PHE A 260 -4.22 15.00 -25.92
N SER A 261 -5.18 14.75 -25.01
CA SER A 261 -6.57 15.14 -25.20
C SER A 261 -6.74 16.65 -25.17
N ASN A 262 -7.77 17.17 -25.85
CA ASN A 262 -8.19 18.57 -25.72
C ASN A 262 -9.07 18.80 -24.48
N ASP A 263 -9.59 17.74 -23.85
CA ASP A 263 -10.42 17.84 -22.66
C ASP A 263 -9.56 18.10 -21.41
N SER A 264 -9.81 19.25 -20.79
CA SER A 264 -9.09 19.72 -19.62
C SER A 264 -9.34 18.87 -18.36
N ASN A 265 -10.41 18.08 -18.33
CA ASN A 265 -10.73 17.20 -17.21
C ASN A 265 -9.82 15.97 -17.12
N ILE A 266 -9.25 15.55 -18.25
CA ILE A 266 -8.48 14.31 -18.36
C ILE A 266 -7.05 14.55 -18.88
N ASN A 267 -6.72 15.72 -19.41
CA ASN A 267 -5.34 16.07 -19.79
C ASN A 267 -4.58 16.88 -18.72
N THR A 268 -5.19 17.16 -17.57
CA THR A 268 -4.57 17.89 -16.47
C THR A 268 -4.33 16.96 -15.30
N ILE A 269 -3.12 16.98 -14.74
CA ILE A 269 -2.69 16.09 -13.66
C ILE A 269 -1.95 16.85 -12.56
N ASP A 270 -1.83 16.23 -11.39
CA ASP A 270 -0.98 16.66 -10.29
C ASP A 270 0.45 16.96 -10.80
N PRO A 271 1.02 18.15 -10.48
CA PRO A 271 2.36 18.54 -10.91
C PRO A 271 3.47 17.54 -10.56
N ARG A 272 3.32 16.79 -9.46
CA ARG A 272 4.27 15.74 -9.04
C ARG A 272 4.21 14.54 -9.95
N SER A 273 2.99 14.15 -10.36
CA SER A 273 2.79 13.09 -11.35
C SER A 273 3.43 13.47 -12.67
N TYR A 274 3.21 14.70 -13.15
CA TYR A 274 3.87 15.15 -14.37
C TYR A 274 5.40 15.14 -14.22
N TYR A 275 5.93 15.56 -13.07
CA TYR A 275 7.38 15.57 -12.85
C TYR A 275 8.02 14.20 -13.04
N TYR A 276 7.54 13.16 -12.35
CA TYR A 276 8.15 11.83 -12.46
C TYR A 276 7.81 11.13 -13.80
N LEU A 277 6.71 11.51 -14.44
CA LEU A 277 6.32 11.00 -15.76
C LEU A 277 7.00 11.73 -16.91
N SER A 278 7.60 12.91 -16.70
CA SER A 278 8.05 13.80 -17.78
C SER A 278 8.94 13.09 -18.83
N THR A 279 9.95 12.35 -18.40
CA THR A 279 10.82 11.58 -19.32
C THR A 279 10.07 10.47 -20.06
N PHE A 280 9.10 9.81 -19.41
CA PHE A 280 8.26 8.80 -20.07
C PHE A 280 7.34 9.45 -21.12
N LEU A 281 6.74 10.60 -20.81
CA LEU A 281 5.89 11.35 -21.72
C LEU A 281 6.67 11.85 -22.95
N GLU A 282 7.94 12.20 -22.79
CA GLU A 282 8.84 12.58 -23.88
C GLU A 282 9.06 11.42 -24.87
N GLU A 283 9.32 10.21 -24.37
CA GLU A 283 9.49 9.01 -25.21
C GLU A 283 8.21 8.68 -25.99
N VAL A 284 7.06 8.69 -25.30
CA VAL A 284 5.75 8.46 -25.90
C VAL A 284 5.43 9.51 -26.98
N LEU A 285 5.75 10.77 -26.72
CA LEU A 285 5.55 11.87 -27.67
C LEU A 285 6.43 11.70 -28.92
N SER A 286 7.68 11.25 -28.77
CA SER A 286 8.56 10.99 -29.92
C SER A 286 8.07 9.88 -30.83
N ASP A 287 7.36 8.89 -30.26
CA ASP A 287 6.78 7.77 -31.01
C ASP A 287 5.41 8.10 -31.63
N ALA A 288 4.90 9.33 -31.43
CA ALA A 288 3.58 9.78 -31.89
C ALA A 288 2.43 8.86 -31.46
N THR A 289 2.55 8.25 -30.28
CA THR A 289 1.55 7.32 -29.72
C THR A 289 0.57 8.05 -28.81
N ASP A 290 -0.72 7.73 -28.92
CA ASP A 290 -1.72 8.25 -27.99
C ASP A 290 -1.63 7.54 -26.64
N LEU A 291 -1.80 8.31 -25.56
CA LEU A 291 -1.56 7.85 -24.20
C LEU A 291 -2.82 7.96 -23.34
N ALA A 292 -3.10 6.89 -22.63
CA ALA A 292 -4.14 6.83 -21.61
C ALA A 292 -3.60 6.06 -20.40
N LEU A 293 -3.53 6.70 -19.24
CA LEU A 293 -3.01 6.11 -18.00
C LEU A 293 -4.09 6.05 -16.94
N THR A 294 -4.03 5.01 -16.11
CA THR A 294 -4.88 4.91 -14.92
C THR A 294 -4.50 5.97 -13.89
N PRO A 295 -5.43 6.86 -13.49
CA PRO A 295 -5.20 7.76 -12.36
C PRO A 295 -5.59 7.07 -11.05
N THR A 296 -5.45 7.76 -9.92
CA THR A 296 -5.86 7.25 -8.61
C THR A 296 -7.37 7.36 -8.40
N TRP A 297 -7.93 8.56 -8.56
CA TRP A 297 -9.30 8.85 -8.13
C TRP A 297 -10.33 8.60 -9.23
N ILE A 298 -11.51 8.08 -8.87
CA ILE A 298 -12.69 7.96 -9.76
C ILE A 298 -13.46 9.28 -9.70
N SER A 299 -12.82 10.34 -10.17
CA SER A 299 -13.37 11.68 -10.29
C SER A 299 -12.53 12.52 -11.25
N ASN A 300 -13.11 13.60 -11.77
CA ASN A 300 -12.41 14.60 -12.57
C ASN A 300 -12.59 16.00 -11.97
N ILE A 301 -11.98 17.00 -12.61
CA ILE A 301 -11.97 18.39 -12.12
C ILE A 301 -13.40 18.94 -12.02
N ASP A 302 -14.21 18.79 -13.07
CA ASP A 302 -15.61 19.27 -13.08
C ASP A 302 -16.46 18.62 -11.97
N GLU A 303 -16.31 17.32 -11.76
CA GLU A 303 -17.00 16.63 -10.66
C GLU A 303 -16.53 17.11 -9.30
N THR A 304 -15.22 17.33 -9.12
CA THR A 304 -14.68 17.90 -7.89
C THR A 304 -15.22 19.30 -7.63
N SER A 305 -15.28 20.17 -8.65
CA SER A 305 -15.88 21.50 -8.54
C SER A 305 -17.34 21.44 -8.07
N ASN A 306 -18.11 20.48 -8.57
CA ASN A 306 -19.52 20.30 -8.23
C ASN A 306 -19.75 19.63 -6.85
N MET A 307 -18.85 18.75 -6.43
CA MET A 307 -19.02 17.91 -5.24
C MET A 307 -18.27 18.43 -4.01
N ARG A 308 -17.30 19.34 -4.17
CA ARG A 308 -16.52 19.88 -3.05
C ARG A 308 -17.39 20.56 -1.99
N SER A 309 -18.37 21.37 -2.41
CA SER A 309 -19.32 22.00 -1.50
C SER A 309 -20.21 21.01 -0.75
N LYS A 310 -20.32 19.78 -1.27
CA LYS A 310 -21.03 18.66 -0.66
C LYS A 310 -20.12 17.79 0.21
N GLY A 311 -18.84 18.13 0.30
CA GLY A 311 -17.83 17.43 1.09
C GLY A 311 -17.19 16.26 0.38
N VAL A 312 -17.13 16.21 -0.96
CA VAL A 312 -16.36 15.17 -1.68
C VAL A 312 -15.42 15.86 -2.67
N SER A 313 -14.11 15.66 -2.53
CA SER A 313 -13.13 16.26 -3.44
C SER A 313 -11.88 15.41 -3.55
N MET A 314 -11.28 15.35 -4.74
CA MET A 314 -9.93 14.81 -4.90
C MET A 314 -8.95 15.60 -4.00
N PRO A 315 -7.96 14.94 -3.38
CA PRO A 315 -6.83 15.64 -2.75
C PRO A 315 -6.24 16.69 -3.69
N PHE A 316 -6.01 17.91 -3.16
CA PHE A 316 -5.56 19.08 -3.93
C PHE A 316 -6.43 19.46 -5.15
N ASN A 317 -7.67 18.96 -5.24
CA ASN A 317 -8.62 19.16 -6.33
C ASN A 317 -8.14 18.70 -7.72
N ILE A 318 -7.14 17.82 -7.77
CA ILE A 318 -6.59 17.33 -9.02
C ILE A 318 -6.28 15.84 -8.89
N ASN A 319 -6.42 15.10 -10.00
CA ASN A 319 -6.09 13.69 -10.01
C ASN A 319 -4.57 13.50 -10.13
N ASN A 320 -4.08 12.32 -9.75
CA ASN A 320 -2.69 11.92 -9.85
C ASN A 320 -2.57 10.51 -10.45
N VAL A 321 -1.39 10.16 -10.91
CA VAL A 321 -1.03 8.79 -11.30
C VAL A 321 -0.09 8.25 -10.23
N ASP A 322 -0.51 7.21 -9.52
CA ASP A 322 0.30 6.45 -8.58
C ASP A 322 0.63 5.08 -9.21
N VAL A 323 1.90 4.68 -9.15
CA VAL A 323 2.38 3.47 -9.83
C VAL A 323 1.86 2.20 -9.14
N THR A 324 1.61 2.23 -7.84
CA THR A 324 1.05 1.11 -7.08
C THR A 324 -0.42 0.92 -7.41
N VAL A 325 -1.19 2.02 -7.46
CA VAL A 325 -2.61 1.99 -7.91
C VAL A 325 -2.71 1.43 -9.33
N SER A 326 -1.84 1.93 -10.22
CA SER A 326 -1.72 1.45 -11.59
C SER A 326 -1.46 -0.07 -11.66
N SER A 327 -0.61 -0.58 -10.77
CA SER A 327 -0.29 -2.02 -10.69
C SER A 327 -1.48 -2.86 -10.23
N ASN A 328 -2.27 -2.37 -9.27
CA ASN A 328 -3.50 -3.04 -8.82
C ASN A 328 -4.57 -3.07 -9.91
N VAL A 329 -4.67 -2.02 -10.73
CA VAL A 329 -5.57 -2.02 -11.89
C VAL A 329 -5.14 -3.05 -12.94
N ILE A 330 -3.85 -3.11 -13.28
CA ILE A 330 -3.32 -4.13 -14.19
C ILE A 330 -3.64 -5.53 -13.64
N TYR A 331 -3.37 -5.78 -12.36
CA TYR A 331 -3.67 -7.07 -11.73
C TYR A 331 -5.17 -7.41 -11.76
N GLY A 332 -6.04 -6.46 -11.41
CA GLY A 332 -7.49 -6.67 -11.38
C GLY A 332 -8.09 -6.95 -12.77
N ILE A 333 -7.63 -6.25 -13.81
CA ILE A 333 -8.02 -6.55 -15.21
C ILE A 333 -7.51 -7.95 -15.60
N THR A 334 -6.21 -8.21 -15.39
CA THR A 334 -5.57 -9.48 -15.76
C THR A 334 -6.26 -10.68 -15.11
N SER A 335 -6.41 -10.63 -13.79
CA SER A 335 -6.98 -11.71 -13.00
C SER A 335 -8.46 -11.93 -13.33
N SER A 336 -9.26 -10.88 -13.44
CA SER A 336 -10.68 -11.04 -13.76
C SER A 336 -10.92 -11.70 -15.13
N ILE A 337 -10.06 -11.44 -16.12
CA ILE A 337 -10.14 -12.08 -17.44
C ILE A 337 -9.67 -13.54 -17.36
N LEU A 338 -8.52 -13.80 -16.74
CA LEU A 338 -7.93 -15.15 -16.70
C LEU A 338 -8.78 -16.16 -15.90
N THR A 339 -9.54 -15.67 -14.92
CA THR A 339 -10.47 -16.48 -14.11
C THR A 339 -11.86 -16.62 -14.75
N GLY A 340 -12.13 -15.86 -15.82
CA GLY A 340 -13.45 -15.78 -16.44
C GLY A 340 -14.50 -15.01 -15.63
N LEU A 341 -14.07 -14.25 -14.62
CA LEU A 341 -14.95 -13.34 -13.86
C LEU A 341 -15.54 -12.26 -14.78
N VAL A 342 -14.74 -11.76 -15.72
CA VAL A 342 -15.20 -10.90 -16.82
C VAL A 342 -14.82 -11.55 -18.16
N PRO A 343 -15.60 -11.31 -19.23
CA PRO A 343 -15.30 -11.92 -20.52
C PRO A 343 -14.00 -11.37 -21.11
N VAL A 344 -13.28 -12.23 -21.85
CA VAL A 344 -12.05 -11.85 -22.59
C VAL A 344 -12.30 -10.68 -23.53
N SER A 345 -13.52 -10.57 -24.08
CA SER A 345 -13.93 -9.47 -24.96
C SER A 345 -13.91 -8.09 -24.30
N THR A 346 -13.66 -8.01 -22.98
CA THR A 346 -13.36 -6.74 -22.31
C THR A 346 -12.12 -6.06 -22.90
N LEU A 347 -11.14 -6.84 -23.39
CA LEU A 347 -9.95 -6.33 -24.08
C LEU A 347 -10.18 -6.03 -25.58
N ASP A 348 -11.36 -6.36 -26.12
CA ASP A 348 -11.73 -5.94 -27.48
C ASP A 348 -12.17 -4.45 -27.48
N ASP A 349 -12.47 -3.87 -26.31
CA ASP A 349 -12.70 -2.43 -26.16
C ASP A 349 -11.37 -1.68 -26.26
N SER A 350 -11.21 -0.90 -27.32
CA SER A 350 -9.96 -0.21 -27.64
C SER A 350 -9.50 0.76 -26.56
N ASP A 351 -10.42 1.39 -25.82
CA ASP A 351 -10.04 2.29 -24.73
C ASP A 351 -9.48 1.51 -23.55
N ILE A 352 -10.11 0.38 -23.20
CA ILE A 352 -9.61 -0.48 -22.11
C ILE A 352 -8.27 -1.09 -22.47
N GLN A 353 -8.13 -1.63 -23.69
CA GLN A 353 -6.87 -2.14 -24.21
C GLN A 353 -5.77 -1.07 -24.12
N GLN A 354 -6.04 0.14 -24.63
CA GLN A 354 -5.08 1.24 -24.62
C GLN A 354 -4.66 1.59 -23.20
N ILE A 355 -5.61 1.76 -22.26
CA ILE A 355 -5.30 2.09 -20.86
C ILE A 355 -4.47 0.98 -20.21
N TYR A 356 -4.84 -0.28 -20.43
CA TYR A 356 -4.18 -1.45 -19.86
C TYR A 356 -2.72 -1.58 -20.33
N LEU A 357 -2.48 -1.48 -21.64
CA LEU A 357 -1.14 -1.58 -22.22
C LEU A 357 -0.26 -0.36 -21.89
N ASN A 358 -0.80 0.86 -22.00
CA ASN A 358 -0.05 2.08 -21.68
C ASN A 358 0.33 2.16 -20.21
N THR A 359 -0.59 1.80 -19.31
CA THR A 359 -0.32 1.74 -17.88
C THR A 359 0.75 0.67 -17.57
N THR A 360 0.70 -0.48 -18.25
CA THR A 360 1.75 -1.51 -18.13
C THR A 360 3.12 -1.01 -18.57
N ASN A 361 3.19 -0.32 -19.71
CA ASN A 361 4.43 0.26 -20.23
C ASN A 361 4.98 1.32 -19.27
N MET A 362 4.11 2.16 -18.69
CA MET A 362 4.49 3.14 -17.68
C MET A 362 5.07 2.47 -16.43
N VAL A 363 4.40 1.46 -15.86
CA VAL A 363 4.90 0.73 -14.69
C VAL A 363 6.28 0.10 -14.99
N ALA A 364 6.41 -0.58 -16.13
CA ALA A 364 7.66 -1.20 -16.55
C ALA A 364 8.79 -0.17 -16.71
N TYR A 365 8.48 1.00 -17.28
CA TYR A 365 9.43 2.11 -17.41
C TYR A 365 9.91 2.60 -16.05
N GLN A 366 8.98 2.88 -15.13
CA GLN A 366 9.31 3.41 -13.80
C GLN A 366 10.17 2.43 -12.98
N LEU A 367 9.91 1.12 -13.10
CA LEU A 367 10.75 0.10 -12.47
C LEU A 367 12.17 0.03 -13.06
N ARG A 368 12.32 0.19 -14.38
CA ARG A 368 13.65 0.18 -15.04
C ARG A 368 14.48 1.41 -14.68
N THR A 369 13.84 2.57 -14.57
CA THR A 369 14.51 3.84 -14.29
C THR A 369 14.64 4.16 -12.81
N ASP A 370 14.19 3.24 -11.93
CA ASP A 370 14.15 3.45 -10.48
C ASP A 370 13.45 4.77 -10.11
N PHE A 371 12.32 5.01 -10.78
CA PHE A 371 11.46 6.20 -10.61
C PHE A 371 12.21 7.53 -10.79
N HIS A 372 13.30 7.54 -11.57
CA HIS A 372 14.22 8.66 -11.68
C HIS A 372 14.66 9.21 -10.30
N GLN A 373 14.87 8.30 -9.34
CA GLN A 373 15.24 8.60 -7.95
C GLN A 373 14.21 9.44 -7.17
N ARG A 374 12.96 9.53 -7.65
CA ARG A 374 11.84 10.24 -7.00
C ARG A 374 10.67 9.32 -6.68
N ARG A 375 11.01 8.19 -6.04
CA ARG A 375 10.02 7.20 -5.60
C ARG A 375 8.96 7.80 -4.65
N ASP A 376 9.29 8.84 -3.90
CA ASP A 376 8.35 9.56 -3.02
C ASP A 376 7.17 10.19 -3.77
N LEU A 377 7.38 10.54 -5.05
CA LEU A 377 6.37 11.09 -5.95
C LEU A 377 5.66 10.00 -6.76
N ALA A 378 6.40 9.03 -7.30
CA ALA A 378 5.81 7.94 -8.08
C ALA A 378 4.93 7.01 -7.21
N LEU A 379 5.36 6.82 -5.96
CA LEU A 379 4.65 6.08 -4.92
C LEU A 379 4.00 7.08 -3.95
N THR A 380 3.08 7.87 -4.49
CA THR A 380 2.44 8.99 -3.76
C THR A 380 1.74 8.49 -2.49
N TYR A 381 1.06 7.35 -2.54
CA TYR A 381 0.32 6.80 -1.41
C TYR A 381 0.96 5.56 -0.78
N TYR A 382 1.73 4.78 -1.53
CA TYR A 382 2.27 3.47 -1.12
C TYR A 382 3.80 3.50 -1.02
N PRO A 383 4.38 4.11 0.02
CA PRO A 383 5.79 4.49 0.03
C PRO A 383 6.77 3.31 -0.07
N SER A 384 6.33 2.09 0.22
CA SER A 384 7.17 0.91 0.14
C SER A 384 7.35 0.43 -1.29
N VAL A 385 8.61 0.43 -1.74
CA VAL A 385 8.95 -0.08 -3.07
C VAL A 385 8.82 -1.60 -3.15
N PHE A 386 9.03 -2.31 -2.04
CA PHE A 386 8.91 -3.77 -1.99
C PHE A 386 7.45 -4.23 -2.15
N GLU A 387 6.50 -3.44 -1.63
CA GLU A 387 5.07 -3.68 -1.85
C GLU A 387 4.69 -3.52 -3.33
N LEU A 388 5.14 -2.44 -3.98
CA LEU A 388 4.96 -2.26 -5.43
C LEU A 388 5.55 -3.44 -6.22
N TYR A 389 6.78 -3.85 -5.90
CA TYR A 389 7.42 -4.96 -6.59
C TYR A 389 6.59 -6.24 -6.52
N TRP A 390 6.02 -6.53 -5.34
CA TRP A 390 5.17 -7.69 -5.18
C TRP A 390 3.87 -7.56 -5.99
N PHE A 391 3.21 -6.39 -5.99
CA PHE A 391 1.97 -6.19 -6.75
C PHE A 391 2.19 -6.42 -8.26
N VAL A 392 3.30 -5.96 -8.81
CA VAL A 392 3.67 -6.21 -10.22
C VAL A 392 3.99 -7.70 -10.43
N ALA A 393 4.76 -8.31 -9.53
CA ALA A 393 5.12 -9.72 -9.63
C ALA A 393 3.91 -10.66 -9.58
N ARG A 394 2.85 -10.33 -8.83
CA ARG A 394 1.60 -11.10 -8.81
C ARG A 394 0.93 -11.21 -10.18
N THR A 395 0.99 -10.13 -10.98
CA THR A 395 0.44 -10.13 -12.34
C THR A 395 1.20 -11.11 -13.23
N VAL A 396 2.54 -11.03 -13.22
CA VAL A 396 3.41 -11.91 -14.02
C VAL A 396 3.30 -13.36 -13.56
N PHE A 397 3.19 -13.60 -12.26
CA PHE A 397 2.99 -14.93 -11.69
C PHE A 397 1.73 -15.60 -12.25
N LEU A 398 0.59 -14.89 -12.26
CA LEU A 398 -0.67 -15.42 -12.77
C LEU A 398 -0.63 -15.65 -14.28
N LEU A 399 -0.01 -14.74 -15.04
CA LEU A 399 0.18 -14.90 -16.48
C LEU A 399 1.02 -16.14 -16.80
N ASN A 400 2.10 -16.38 -16.05
CA ASN A 400 2.95 -17.57 -16.20
C ASN A 400 2.25 -18.87 -15.83
N GLU A 401 1.44 -18.86 -14.77
CA GLU A 401 0.60 -20.02 -14.41
C GLU A 401 -0.29 -20.43 -15.59
N LYS A 402 -0.99 -19.46 -16.20
CA LYS A 402 -1.92 -19.74 -17.30
C LYS A 402 -1.21 -20.04 -18.63
N SER A 403 -0.05 -19.43 -18.89
CA SER A 403 0.72 -19.65 -20.13
C SER A 403 1.43 -21.02 -20.17
N LYS A 404 1.62 -21.68 -19.01
CA LYS A 404 2.27 -22.99 -18.91
C LYS A 404 1.60 -24.09 -19.75
N TYR A 405 0.27 -24.07 -19.85
CA TYR A 405 -0.51 -25.15 -20.47
C TYR A 405 -1.17 -24.79 -21.80
N SER A 406 -1.32 -23.50 -22.07
CA SER A 406 -2.01 -22.97 -23.24
C SER A 406 -1.53 -21.56 -23.52
N LYS A 407 -1.74 -21.10 -24.75
CA LYS A 407 -1.61 -19.66 -25.05
C LYS A 407 -2.56 -18.86 -24.17
N LEU A 408 -2.17 -17.64 -23.81
CA LEU A 408 -3.07 -16.74 -23.10
C LEU A 408 -4.27 -16.39 -24.01
N PRO A 409 -5.45 -16.12 -23.41
CA PRO A 409 -6.69 -15.97 -24.18
C PRO A 409 -6.76 -14.68 -25.02
N HIS A 410 -5.81 -13.76 -24.86
CA HIS A 410 -5.74 -12.51 -25.62
C HIS A 410 -4.28 -12.06 -25.82
N GLN A 411 -3.96 -11.45 -26.96
CA GLN A 411 -2.59 -11.00 -27.29
C GLN A 411 -2.07 -9.91 -26.34
N ASP A 412 -2.95 -9.09 -25.78
CA ASP A 412 -2.54 -8.06 -24.82
C ASP A 412 -2.02 -8.64 -23.52
N LEU A 413 -2.55 -9.79 -23.08
CA LEU A 413 -2.07 -10.49 -21.90
C LEU A 413 -0.63 -11.02 -22.13
N GLU A 414 -0.36 -11.54 -23.33
CA GLU A 414 1.01 -11.91 -23.76
C GLU A 414 1.93 -10.68 -23.77
N THR A 415 1.42 -9.54 -24.24
CA THR A 415 2.18 -8.27 -24.28
C THR A 415 2.51 -7.78 -22.87
N VAL A 416 1.56 -7.86 -21.93
CA VAL A 416 1.80 -7.50 -20.53
C VAL A 416 2.84 -8.41 -19.89
N LEU A 417 2.75 -9.72 -20.13
CA LEU A 417 3.76 -10.67 -19.65
C LEU A 417 5.16 -10.31 -20.20
N ALA A 418 5.26 -10.14 -21.52
CA ALA A 418 6.52 -9.83 -22.21
C ALA A 418 7.12 -8.47 -21.79
N THR A 419 6.29 -7.52 -21.34
CA THR A 419 6.75 -6.20 -20.87
C THR A 419 7.21 -6.23 -19.41
N LEU A 420 6.47 -6.89 -18.51
CA LEU A 420 6.73 -6.84 -17.07
C LEU A 420 7.76 -7.90 -16.61
N GLU A 421 7.71 -9.11 -17.16
CA GLU A 421 8.56 -10.21 -16.70
C GLU A 421 10.05 -9.90 -16.83
N PRO A 422 10.58 -9.40 -17.97
CA PRO A 422 12.00 -9.10 -18.07
C PRO A 422 12.45 -8.04 -17.06
N VAL A 423 11.60 -7.05 -16.76
CA VAL A 423 11.91 -6.00 -15.78
C VAL A 423 12.00 -6.57 -14.37
N LEU A 424 11.11 -7.49 -14.02
CA LEU A 424 11.13 -8.18 -12.73
C LEU A 424 12.37 -9.07 -12.57
N GLU A 425 12.66 -9.89 -13.58
CA GLU A 425 13.77 -10.84 -13.57
C GLU A 425 15.14 -10.15 -13.60
N THR A 426 15.23 -8.94 -14.16
CA THR A 426 16.49 -8.20 -14.24
C THR A 426 16.59 -7.09 -13.19
N HIS A 427 15.87 -5.99 -13.40
CA HIS A 427 16.04 -4.74 -12.65
C HIS A 427 15.55 -4.88 -11.21
N VAL A 428 14.33 -5.38 -11.01
CA VAL A 428 13.74 -5.54 -9.68
C VAL A 428 14.49 -6.60 -8.87
N THR A 429 14.77 -7.77 -9.47
CA THR A 429 15.56 -8.82 -8.82
C THR A 429 16.93 -8.28 -8.40
N SER A 430 17.66 -7.58 -9.28
CA SER A 430 18.96 -6.98 -8.92
C SER A 430 18.84 -6.00 -7.75
N LYS A 431 17.83 -5.11 -7.78
CA LYS A 431 17.57 -4.15 -6.71
C LYS A 431 17.28 -4.82 -5.37
N ILE A 432 16.49 -5.89 -5.35
CA ILE A 432 16.23 -6.65 -4.12
C ILE A 432 17.53 -7.29 -3.63
N LEU A 433 18.23 -8.05 -4.47
CA LEU A 433 19.44 -8.77 -4.05
C LEU A 433 20.52 -7.82 -3.48
N THR A 434 20.66 -6.62 -4.04
CA THR A 434 21.65 -5.62 -3.59
C THR A 434 21.30 -4.95 -2.25
N GLN A 435 20.02 -4.97 -1.84
CA GLN A 435 19.54 -4.35 -0.61
C GLN A 435 19.51 -5.32 0.59
N ALA A 436 19.82 -6.60 0.37
CA ALA A 436 19.77 -7.61 1.42
C ALA A 436 20.80 -7.33 2.52
N LYS A 437 20.34 -7.28 3.77
CA LYS A 437 21.18 -7.05 4.95
C LYS A 437 21.44 -8.37 5.68
N PRO A 438 22.71 -8.73 5.95
CA PRO A 438 23.01 -9.96 6.65
C PRO A 438 22.75 -9.86 8.15
N GLU A 439 22.22 -10.94 8.73
CA GLU A 439 22.20 -11.18 10.17
C GLU A 439 22.89 -12.51 10.47
N GLY A 440 24.14 -12.44 10.92
CA GLY A 440 24.98 -13.62 11.02
C GLY A 440 25.28 -14.24 9.65
N SER A 441 25.52 -15.55 9.60
CA SER A 441 25.96 -16.25 8.39
C SER A 441 24.81 -16.82 7.53
N ASN A 442 23.60 -16.99 8.09
CA ASN A 442 22.53 -17.77 7.46
C ASN A 442 21.15 -17.07 7.46
N MET A 443 21.11 -15.78 7.75
CA MET A 443 19.88 -15.00 7.72
C MET A 443 20.12 -13.69 6.97
N LEU A 444 19.10 -13.26 6.23
CA LEU A 444 19.07 -11.99 5.53
C LEU A 444 17.73 -11.31 5.82
N TYR A 445 17.71 -9.99 5.90
CA TYR A 445 16.50 -9.20 6.07
C TYR A 445 16.56 -7.93 5.20
N PHE A 446 15.42 -7.24 5.15
CA PHE A 446 15.25 -5.99 4.45
C PHE A 446 14.59 -4.95 5.36
N ASP A 447 15.04 -3.71 5.27
CA ASP A 447 14.42 -2.56 5.92
C ASP A 447 13.90 -1.61 4.85
N ASP A 448 12.81 -0.89 5.14
CA ASP A 448 12.42 0.25 4.31
C ASP A 448 12.77 1.56 5.01
N PHE A 449 11.93 2.06 5.92
CA PHE A 449 12.21 3.35 6.58
C PHE A 449 11.55 3.56 7.95
N LEU A 450 10.57 2.74 8.35
CA LEU A 450 9.91 2.94 9.64
C LEU A 450 10.86 2.62 10.80
N GLY A 451 10.86 3.49 11.82
CA GLY A 451 11.68 3.31 13.02
C GLY A 451 13.16 3.71 12.87
N ASP A 452 13.53 4.27 11.71
CA ASP A 452 14.88 4.73 11.45
C ASP A 452 15.04 6.23 11.78
N ARG A 453 16.26 6.65 12.12
CA ARG A 453 16.64 8.06 12.41
C ARG A 453 16.22 8.62 13.77
N ASP A 454 15.67 7.79 14.65
CA ASP A 454 15.62 8.13 16.09
C ASP A 454 17.03 8.30 16.65
N TYR A 455 17.16 9.00 17.77
CA TYR A 455 18.43 9.09 18.47
C TYR A 455 18.31 8.77 19.96
N ASP A 456 19.34 8.09 20.49
CA ASP A 456 19.48 7.79 21.91
C ASP A 456 19.84 9.05 22.72
N ASP A 457 19.93 8.93 24.05
CA ASP A 457 20.28 10.04 24.93
C ASP A 457 21.72 10.57 24.71
N ASN A 458 22.56 9.83 23.97
CA ASN A 458 23.90 10.23 23.54
C ASN A 458 23.91 10.78 22.11
N ASN A 459 22.74 11.00 21.50
CA ASN A 459 22.55 11.51 20.15
C ASN A 459 23.06 10.57 19.04
N HIS A 460 23.17 9.26 19.30
CA HIS A 460 23.46 8.27 18.27
C HIS A 460 22.19 7.91 17.51
N THR A 461 22.28 7.93 16.17
CA THR A 461 21.18 7.52 15.31
C THR A 461 20.93 6.02 15.40
N LEU A 462 19.66 5.64 15.59
CA LEU A 462 19.18 4.26 15.69
C LEU A 462 18.52 3.82 14.38
N VAL A 463 18.59 2.52 14.12
CA VAL A 463 17.91 1.81 13.02
C VAL A 463 17.08 0.70 13.65
N LYS A 464 15.82 0.98 13.98
CA LYS A 464 14.95 -0.02 14.62
C LYS A 464 14.41 -1.01 13.58
N GLY A 465 14.13 -0.53 12.36
CA GLY A 465 13.46 -1.34 11.33
C GLY A 465 12.10 -1.82 11.79
N ASP A 466 11.22 -0.87 12.16
CA ASP A 466 9.86 -1.19 12.63
C ASP A 466 9.02 -1.86 11.52
N ASP A 467 9.41 -1.73 10.24
CA ASP A 467 8.79 -2.40 9.08
C ASP A 467 9.53 -3.66 8.59
N ARG A 468 10.61 -4.08 9.25
CA ARG A 468 11.54 -5.11 8.77
C ARG A 468 10.87 -6.44 8.44
N ILE A 469 9.90 -6.89 9.25
CA ILE A 469 9.17 -8.15 9.01
C ILE A 469 8.39 -8.06 7.71
N PHE A 470 7.61 -6.99 7.53
CA PHE A 470 6.80 -6.78 6.34
C PHE A 470 7.65 -6.64 5.08
N THR A 471 8.69 -5.81 5.14
CA THR A 471 9.60 -5.57 4.01
C THR A 471 10.31 -6.85 3.59
N THR A 472 10.75 -7.67 4.55
CA THR A 472 11.37 -8.96 4.27
C THR A 472 10.37 -9.95 3.65
N ALA A 473 9.13 -10.01 4.14
CA ALA A 473 8.09 -10.86 3.55
C ALA A 473 7.76 -10.43 2.11
N MET A 474 7.67 -9.12 1.83
CA MET A 474 7.41 -8.59 0.49
C MET A 474 8.55 -8.91 -0.49
N ALA A 475 9.80 -8.81 -0.06
CA ALA A 475 10.95 -9.21 -0.87
C ALA A 475 10.88 -10.70 -1.25
N VAL A 476 10.58 -11.58 -0.28
CA VAL A 476 10.43 -13.02 -0.53
C VAL A 476 9.26 -13.30 -1.48
N ASN A 477 8.08 -12.73 -1.21
CA ASN A 477 6.90 -12.88 -2.07
C ASN A 477 7.18 -12.42 -3.50
N THR A 478 7.87 -11.29 -3.67
CA THR A 478 8.27 -10.77 -4.99
C THR A 478 9.18 -11.75 -5.72
N LEU A 479 10.26 -12.20 -5.06
CA LEU A 479 11.24 -13.08 -5.69
C LEU A 479 10.63 -14.44 -6.04
N ILE A 480 9.80 -15.01 -5.17
CA ILE A 480 9.09 -16.26 -5.46
C ILE A 480 8.11 -16.05 -6.63
N SER A 481 7.29 -15.00 -6.60
CA SER A 481 6.31 -14.73 -7.67
C SER A 481 6.99 -14.48 -9.02
N THR A 482 8.19 -13.90 -9.01
CA THR A 482 8.98 -13.65 -10.22
C THR A 482 9.61 -14.93 -10.77
N TRP A 483 10.21 -15.76 -9.90
CA TRP A 483 11.10 -16.85 -10.29
C TRP A 483 10.50 -18.25 -10.16
N SER A 484 9.21 -18.35 -9.89
CA SER A 484 8.50 -19.63 -9.84
C SER A 484 7.30 -19.64 -10.77
N ILE A 485 6.82 -20.85 -11.07
CA ILE A 485 5.59 -21.10 -11.83
C ILE A 485 4.73 -22.05 -11.00
N PHE A 486 3.47 -21.67 -10.78
CA PHE A 486 2.48 -22.55 -10.16
C PHE A 486 1.91 -23.53 -11.17
N ASP A 487 1.74 -24.75 -10.73
CA ASP A 487 1.11 -25.82 -11.47
C ASP A 487 -0.25 -26.17 -10.87
N ASP A 488 -1.32 -25.68 -11.49
CA ASP A 488 -2.70 -25.97 -11.07
C ASP A 488 -2.99 -27.47 -10.97
N LYS A 489 -2.36 -28.34 -11.78
CA LYS A 489 -2.65 -29.79 -11.79
C LYS A 489 -2.05 -30.53 -10.60
N SER A 490 -0.85 -30.15 -10.19
CA SER A 490 -0.18 -30.75 -9.04
C SER A 490 -0.34 -29.93 -7.76
N SER A 491 -0.86 -28.71 -7.87
CA SER A 491 -0.91 -27.70 -6.81
C SER A 491 0.47 -27.39 -6.22
N LYS A 492 1.48 -27.33 -7.11
CA LYS A 492 2.90 -27.17 -6.75
C LYS A 492 3.56 -25.96 -7.39
N LEU A 493 4.52 -25.39 -6.67
CA LEU A 493 5.40 -24.34 -7.17
C LEU A 493 6.74 -24.94 -7.63
N PHE A 494 7.16 -24.56 -8.83
CA PHE A 494 8.45 -24.95 -9.40
C PHE A 494 9.27 -23.72 -9.73
N TRP A 495 10.57 -23.80 -9.48
CA TRP A 495 11.51 -22.80 -9.97
C TRP A 495 11.49 -22.73 -11.51
N LYS A 496 11.53 -21.52 -12.07
CA LYS A 496 11.86 -21.30 -13.48
C LYS A 496 13.26 -21.87 -13.77
N LYS A 497 13.50 -22.29 -15.00
CA LYS A 497 14.78 -22.92 -15.39
C LYS A 497 15.99 -22.01 -15.15
N ASP A 498 15.82 -20.70 -15.36
CA ASP A 498 16.92 -19.73 -15.35
C ASP A 498 17.10 -19.03 -14.00
N VAL A 499 16.40 -19.46 -12.94
CA VAL A 499 16.62 -18.90 -11.61
C VAL A 499 18.06 -19.16 -11.16
N THR A 500 18.72 -18.12 -10.64
CA THR A 500 20.09 -18.24 -10.16
C THR A 500 20.16 -18.83 -8.74
N LEU A 501 21.29 -19.46 -8.39
CA LEU A 501 21.55 -19.91 -7.02
C LEU A 501 21.51 -18.77 -5.99
N ASN A 502 21.95 -17.57 -6.40
CA ASN A 502 21.92 -16.39 -5.53
C ASN A 502 20.49 -16.01 -5.13
N VAL A 503 19.54 -16.04 -6.07
CA VAL A 503 18.12 -15.79 -5.77
C VAL A 503 17.59 -16.82 -4.76
N LYS A 504 17.86 -18.11 -4.99
CA LYS A 504 17.43 -19.19 -4.07
C LYS A 504 18.04 -19.05 -2.67
N ASP A 505 19.32 -18.72 -2.59
CA ASP A 505 20.04 -18.51 -1.32
C ASP A 505 19.47 -17.32 -0.55
N VAL A 506 19.23 -16.19 -1.22
CA VAL A 506 18.63 -15.02 -0.58
C VAL A 506 17.23 -15.34 -0.04
N ILE A 507 16.37 -15.99 -0.85
CA ILE A 507 15.03 -16.41 -0.40
C ILE A 507 15.13 -17.30 0.84
N SER A 508 16.00 -18.31 0.81
CA SER A 508 16.15 -19.28 1.90
C SER A 508 16.64 -18.61 3.20
N LYS A 509 17.61 -17.68 3.10
CA LYS A 509 18.11 -16.92 4.26
C LYS A 509 17.08 -15.94 4.82
N CYS A 510 16.27 -15.33 3.97
CA CYS A 510 15.14 -14.50 4.41
C CYS A 510 14.03 -15.32 5.08
N VAL A 511 13.74 -16.51 4.56
CA VAL A 511 12.81 -17.44 5.22
C VAL A 511 13.32 -17.86 6.59
N ASN A 512 14.60 -18.18 6.73
CA ASN A 512 15.19 -18.47 8.05
C ASN A 512 15.03 -17.29 9.02
N TRP A 513 15.22 -16.06 8.53
CA TRP A 513 15.02 -14.85 9.32
C TRP A 513 13.56 -14.70 9.76
N LEU A 514 12.60 -14.81 8.83
CA LEU A 514 11.16 -14.74 9.13
C LEU A 514 10.72 -15.84 10.11
N VAL A 515 11.21 -17.07 9.94
CA VAL A 515 10.89 -18.18 10.85
C VAL A 515 11.27 -17.87 12.29
N LYS A 516 12.42 -17.20 12.48
CA LYS A 516 12.88 -16.81 13.80
C LYS A 516 12.09 -15.63 14.37
N TYR A 517 11.82 -14.61 13.55
CA TYR A 517 11.46 -13.29 14.07
C TYR A 517 10.01 -12.85 13.84
N THR A 518 9.25 -13.44 12.90
CA THR A 518 7.91 -12.92 12.55
C THR A 518 6.94 -12.90 13.74
N LEU A 519 6.98 -13.90 14.62
CA LEU A 519 6.17 -13.95 15.85
C LEU A 519 7.03 -13.74 17.12
N SER A 520 8.22 -13.19 16.96
CA SER A 520 9.05 -12.77 18.10
C SER A 520 8.66 -11.36 18.54
N ASP A 521 8.96 -11.01 19.79
CA ASP A 521 8.81 -9.63 20.28
C ASP A 521 10.05 -8.76 19.95
N ASP A 522 11.01 -9.26 19.17
CA ASP A 522 12.26 -8.56 18.84
C ASP A 522 12.05 -7.41 17.85
N PHE A 523 11.03 -7.52 16.98
CA PHE A 523 10.68 -6.50 15.99
C PHE A 523 9.18 -6.27 15.95
N LYS A 524 8.80 -5.01 15.70
CA LYS A 524 7.40 -4.68 15.50
C LYS A 524 6.90 -5.23 14.15
N PRO A 525 5.65 -5.69 14.06
CA PRO A 525 5.05 -6.14 12.81
C PRO A 525 4.44 -4.94 12.05
N TRP A 526 5.05 -3.75 12.14
CA TRP A 526 4.49 -2.58 11.45
C TRP A 526 4.76 -2.65 9.96
N ASN A 527 4.02 -1.84 9.22
CA ASN A 527 4.23 -1.58 7.81
C ASN A 527 3.73 -0.17 7.49
N CYS A 528 4.01 0.26 6.26
CA CYS A 528 3.50 1.51 5.71
C CYS A 528 2.78 1.22 4.40
N PHE A 529 1.72 0.42 4.47
CA PHE A 529 0.97 -0.01 3.27
C PHE A 529 0.23 1.17 2.62
N PHE A 530 0.00 2.26 3.34
CA PHE A 530 -0.63 3.47 2.81
C PHE A 530 -0.15 4.69 3.59
N SER A 531 -0.16 5.86 2.97
CA SER A 531 0.30 7.11 3.56
C SER A 531 -0.43 8.32 2.99
N GLY A 532 -0.37 9.44 3.72
CA GLY A 532 -0.76 10.72 3.17
C GLY A 532 0.11 11.09 1.98
N SER A 533 -0.50 11.64 0.92
CA SER A 533 0.20 12.02 -0.31
C SER A 533 1.34 13.04 -0.14
N GLY A 534 1.39 13.74 1.00
CA GLY A 534 2.43 14.70 1.32
C GLY A 534 3.37 14.16 2.41
N LYS A 535 4.63 13.92 2.05
CA LYS A 535 5.70 13.34 2.87
C LYS A 535 6.70 14.40 3.33
N GLY A 536 6.18 15.57 3.71
CA GLY A 536 6.97 16.78 3.98
C GLY A 536 6.98 17.76 2.81
N ILE A 537 7.63 18.91 3.03
CA ILE A 537 7.49 20.08 2.16
C ILE A 537 8.00 19.84 0.72
N ASP A 538 9.02 19.02 0.56
CA ASP A 538 9.65 18.70 -0.74
C ASP A 538 8.82 17.78 -1.64
N SER A 539 7.71 17.26 -1.11
CA SER A 539 6.77 16.40 -1.82
C SER A 539 5.40 17.06 -2.03
N MET A 540 5.27 18.35 -1.68
CA MET A 540 4.04 19.11 -1.91
C MET A 540 3.90 19.49 -3.38
N PRO A 541 2.71 19.33 -3.99
CA PRO A 541 2.51 19.58 -5.42
C PRO A 541 2.77 21.03 -5.83
N PHE A 542 2.67 21.95 -4.88
CA PHE A 542 2.81 23.39 -5.08
C PHE A 542 4.20 23.79 -5.61
N PHE A 543 5.25 23.05 -5.26
CA PHE A 543 6.63 23.46 -5.55
C PHE A 543 7.19 22.81 -6.83
N PHE A 544 6.33 22.19 -7.62
CA PHE A 544 6.67 21.60 -8.91
C PHE A 544 6.14 22.50 -10.04
N PRO A 545 6.69 22.38 -11.27
CA PRO A 545 6.22 23.17 -12.40
C PRO A 545 4.72 23.03 -12.63
N ILE A 546 4.07 24.15 -12.95
CA ILE A 546 2.64 24.21 -13.26
C ILE A 546 2.39 25.07 -14.50
N ASN A 547 1.33 24.78 -15.24
CA ASN A 547 0.88 25.63 -16.35
C ASN A 547 -0.65 25.87 -16.34
N ARG A 548 -1.34 25.39 -15.29
CA ARG A 548 -2.75 25.66 -15.02
C ARG A 548 -2.93 26.03 -13.55
N LEU A 549 -3.37 27.26 -13.33
CA LEU A 549 -3.72 27.81 -12.02
C LEU A 549 -5.02 28.61 -12.13
N GLU A 550 -6.09 28.12 -11.51
CA GLU A 550 -7.41 28.74 -11.59
C GLU A 550 -8.28 28.36 -10.39
N PHE A 551 -9.23 29.22 -10.03
CA PHE A 551 -10.27 28.87 -9.06
C PHE A 551 -11.20 27.79 -9.62
N LEU A 552 -11.87 27.01 -8.77
CA LEU A 552 -12.79 25.95 -9.21
C LEU A 552 -13.97 26.43 -10.07
N ASN A 553 -14.25 27.73 -10.08
CA ASN A 553 -15.23 28.34 -10.98
C ASN A 553 -14.67 28.68 -12.37
N GLY A 554 -13.43 28.31 -12.68
CA GLY A 554 -12.73 28.55 -13.95
C GLY A 554 -12.04 29.91 -14.06
N THR A 555 -12.06 30.74 -13.01
CA THR A 555 -11.37 32.04 -13.03
C THR A 555 -9.87 31.83 -12.94
N LYS A 556 -9.14 32.21 -14.00
CA LYS A 556 -7.66 32.12 -14.03
C LYS A 556 -7.02 32.97 -12.94
N ILE A 557 -5.95 32.44 -12.35
CA ILE A 557 -5.11 33.15 -11.38
C ILE A 557 -3.79 33.49 -12.09
N THR A 558 -3.38 34.75 -12.01
CA THR A 558 -2.18 35.27 -12.71
C THR A 558 -0.95 35.37 -11.83
N ASP A 559 -1.10 35.28 -10.51
CA ASP A 559 0.02 35.26 -9.57
C ASP A 559 0.45 33.81 -9.31
N TYR A 560 1.57 33.42 -9.89
CA TYR A 560 2.19 32.09 -9.73
C TYR A 560 3.21 32.05 -8.57
N ASN A 561 3.47 33.20 -7.93
CA ASN A 561 4.47 33.34 -6.88
C ASN A 561 3.87 33.33 -5.47
N HIS A 562 2.58 33.63 -5.33
CA HIS A 562 1.88 33.62 -4.04
C HIS A 562 0.67 32.71 -4.05
N PHE A 563 0.43 32.04 -2.92
CA PHE A 563 -0.75 31.21 -2.76
C PHE A 563 -2.01 32.07 -2.88
N PRO A 564 -3.01 31.67 -3.70
CA PRO A 564 -4.23 32.43 -3.84
C PRO A 564 -5.00 32.45 -2.52
N HIS A 565 -5.45 33.64 -2.12
CA HIS A 565 -6.31 33.81 -0.96
C HIS A 565 -7.78 33.54 -1.32
N GLY A 566 -8.50 32.83 -0.45
CA GLY A 566 -9.95 32.67 -0.55
C GLY A 566 -10.42 31.34 -1.16
N ALA A 567 -11.13 31.41 -2.29
CA ALA A 567 -11.87 30.29 -2.85
C ALA A 567 -10.97 29.09 -3.23
N PRO A 568 -11.49 27.85 -3.21
CA PRO A 568 -10.73 26.69 -3.65
C PRO A 568 -10.28 26.82 -5.10
N TYR A 569 -9.11 26.25 -5.39
CA TYR A 569 -8.43 26.39 -6.68
C TYR A 569 -7.77 25.07 -7.10
N ILE A 570 -7.41 25.02 -8.38
CA ILE A 570 -6.73 23.93 -9.06
C ILE A 570 -5.29 24.36 -9.28
N ILE A 571 -4.38 23.44 -9.01
CA ILE A 571 -2.96 23.56 -9.32
C ILE A 571 -2.62 22.32 -10.12
N GLY A 572 -2.31 22.49 -11.40
CA GLY A 572 -2.13 21.34 -12.29
C GLY A 572 -1.16 21.60 -13.42
N PHE A 573 -0.71 20.48 -13.99
CA PHE A 573 0.00 20.47 -15.25
C PHE A 573 -0.93 19.93 -16.34
N LYS A 574 -1.24 20.78 -17.30
CA LYS A 574 -2.12 20.54 -18.45
C LYS A 574 -1.29 20.18 -19.68
N GLY A 575 -1.64 19.06 -20.31
CA GLY A 575 -1.01 18.61 -21.55
C GLY A 575 0.44 18.19 -21.38
N VAL A 576 1.21 18.26 -22.46
CA VAL A 576 2.66 18.00 -22.49
C VAL A 576 3.36 19.22 -23.08
N VAL A 577 4.56 19.53 -22.58
CA VAL A 577 5.44 20.57 -23.14
C VAL A 577 6.77 19.95 -23.60
N PRO A 578 7.51 20.58 -24.54
CA PRO A 578 8.82 20.10 -24.95
C PRO A 578 9.78 19.96 -23.77
N LYS A 579 10.65 18.94 -23.81
CA LYS A 579 11.68 18.68 -22.79
C LYS A 579 12.42 19.93 -22.33
N SER A 580 12.99 20.66 -23.26
CA SER A 580 13.79 21.85 -22.97
C SER A 580 13.00 22.93 -22.23
N SER A 581 11.69 23.03 -22.50
CA SER A 581 10.80 23.95 -21.79
C SER A 581 10.54 23.46 -20.37
N TYR A 582 10.24 22.17 -20.18
CA TYR A 582 10.01 21.62 -18.85
C TYR A 582 11.26 21.66 -17.97
N ASP A 583 12.41 21.27 -18.51
CA ASP A 583 13.70 21.32 -17.81
C ASP A 583 14.02 22.75 -17.37
N ASN A 584 13.70 23.77 -18.17
CA ASN A 584 13.84 25.17 -17.77
C ASN A 584 12.92 25.53 -16.58
N MET A 585 11.67 25.09 -16.59
CA MET A 585 10.73 25.32 -15.48
C MET A 585 11.20 24.65 -14.18
N VAL A 586 11.85 23.47 -14.27
CA VAL A 586 12.40 22.77 -13.11
C VAL A 586 13.65 23.46 -12.56
N GLN A 587 14.59 23.86 -13.44
CA GLN A 587 15.93 24.32 -13.05
C GLN A 587 15.99 25.82 -12.71
N ASN A 588 15.24 26.64 -13.44
CA ASN A 588 15.43 28.09 -13.47
C ASN A 588 14.26 28.88 -12.88
N GLU A 589 13.08 28.28 -12.77
CA GLU A 589 11.88 28.95 -12.25
C GLU A 589 11.63 28.63 -10.78
N THR A 590 10.82 29.48 -10.14
CA THR A 590 10.30 29.25 -8.79
C THR A 590 8.79 29.12 -8.86
N HIS A 591 8.25 28.16 -8.11
CA HIS A 591 6.81 27.87 -8.02
C HIS A 591 6.38 28.22 -6.60
N PHE A 592 5.47 29.19 -6.45
CA PHE A 592 5.09 29.76 -5.15
C PHE A 592 6.31 30.20 -4.29
N GLY A 593 7.28 30.84 -4.94
CA GLY A 593 8.50 31.36 -4.29
C GLY A 593 9.54 30.30 -3.91
N ARG A 594 9.38 29.04 -4.33
CA ARG A 594 10.34 27.95 -4.06
C ARG A 594 10.84 27.29 -5.35
N LYS A 595 12.10 26.85 -5.34
CA LYS A 595 12.62 25.99 -6.41
C LYS A 595 12.06 24.58 -6.29
N THR A 596 11.93 23.88 -7.41
CA THR A 596 11.59 22.46 -7.42
C THR A 596 12.69 21.64 -6.80
N THR A 597 12.35 20.85 -5.77
CA THR A 597 13.28 19.88 -5.18
C THR A 597 13.45 18.72 -6.16
N THR A 598 14.67 18.49 -6.63
CA THR A 598 14.99 17.46 -7.64
C THR A 598 15.52 16.17 -7.05
N THR A 599 15.88 16.16 -5.76
CA THR A 599 16.48 15.02 -5.06
C THR A 599 15.55 14.50 -3.96
N PHE A 600 15.45 13.18 -3.82
CA PHE A 600 14.80 12.56 -2.67
C PHE A 600 15.86 12.05 -1.68
N SER A 601 15.89 12.63 -0.48
CA SER A 601 16.89 12.32 0.55
C SER A 601 16.46 11.19 1.49
N GLY A 602 15.28 10.60 1.29
CA GLY A 602 14.67 9.56 2.13
C GLY A 602 13.44 10.06 2.89
N TYR A 603 12.60 9.13 3.37
CA TYR A 603 11.36 9.49 4.08
C TYR A 603 11.60 10.11 5.46
N ASN A 604 12.78 9.87 6.04
CA ASN A 604 13.19 10.41 7.33
C ASN A 604 14.34 11.44 7.18
N SER A 605 14.43 12.11 6.03
CA SER A 605 15.40 13.19 5.83
C SER A 605 14.78 14.54 6.22
N GLY A 606 15.05 14.99 7.44
CA GLY A 606 14.61 16.29 7.95
C GLY A 606 13.49 16.20 8.99
N SER A 607 13.08 17.33 9.56
CA SER A 607 12.12 17.40 10.68
C SER A 607 10.64 17.32 10.27
N GLY A 608 10.36 16.82 9.07
CA GLY A 608 9.00 16.62 8.58
C GLY A 608 8.28 15.48 9.30
N TYR A 609 6.95 15.42 9.12
CA TYR A 609 6.17 14.23 9.43
C TYR A 609 5.11 14.01 8.36
N PHE A 610 4.56 12.79 8.32
CA PHE A 610 3.38 12.49 7.52
C PHE A 610 2.57 11.36 8.15
N PRO A 611 1.23 11.32 7.96
CA PRO A 611 0.43 10.21 8.41
C PRO A 611 0.69 8.97 7.57
N PHE A 612 0.71 7.81 8.21
CA PHE A 612 0.77 6.51 7.55
C PHE A 612 -0.15 5.50 8.21
N TRP A 613 -0.50 4.47 7.46
CA TRP A 613 -1.33 3.37 7.92
C TRP A 613 -0.47 2.13 8.07
N SER A 614 -0.64 1.47 9.20
CA SER A 614 0.02 0.22 9.55
C SER A 614 -1.01 -0.85 9.87
N SER A 615 -0.73 -2.10 9.53
CA SER A 615 -1.61 -3.24 9.85
C SER A 615 -0.80 -4.47 10.21
N GLU A 616 -0.76 -4.79 11.50
CA GLU A 616 -0.19 -6.05 12.01
C GLU A 616 -0.78 -7.30 11.33
N PRO A 617 -2.11 -7.49 11.17
CA PRO A 617 -2.63 -8.67 10.48
C PRO A 617 -2.17 -8.75 9.02
N TYR A 618 -1.93 -7.61 8.35
CA TYR A 618 -1.39 -7.62 6.99
C TYR A 618 0.06 -8.10 6.94
N THR A 619 0.89 -7.70 7.90
CA THR A 619 2.26 -8.22 8.05
C THR A 619 2.29 -9.73 8.28
N TYR A 620 1.41 -10.25 9.14
CA TYR A 620 1.35 -11.69 9.36
C TYR A 620 0.81 -12.45 8.16
N ALA A 621 -0.21 -11.94 7.46
CA ALA A 621 -0.77 -12.59 6.29
C ALA A 621 0.25 -12.66 5.13
N THR A 622 1.00 -11.59 4.89
CA THR A 622 2.04 -11.55 3.86
C THR A 622 3.25 -12.41 4.21
N SER A 623 3.62 -12.48 5.50
CA SER A 623 4.63 -13.41 6.00
C SER A 623 4.17 -14.87 5.82
N MET A 624 2.92 -15.17 6.16
CA MET A 624 2.33 -16.49 5.96
C MET A 624 2.36 -16.91 4.49
N LEU A 625 2.03 -16.00 3.57
CA LEU A 625 2.12 -16.23 2.13
C LEU A 625 3.54 -16.61 1.71
N ALA A 626 4.53 -15.80 2.09
CA ALA A 626 5.94 -16.02 1.76
C ALA A 626 6.44 -17.38 2.24
N LEU A 627 6.17 -17.70 3.50
CA LEU A 627 6.55 -18.96 4.13
C LEU A 627 5.83 -20.16 3.50
N SER A 628 4.54 -20.03 3.18
CA SER A 628 3.76 -21.10 2.57
C SER A 628 4.24 -21.38 1.14
N GLN A 629 4.45 -20.34 0.32
CA GLN A 629 4.98 -20.51 -1.03
C GLN A 629 6.37 -21.17 -1.01
N PHE A 630 7.26 -20.73 -0.12
CA PHE A 630 8.57 -21.36 0.03
C PHE A 630 8.46 -22.84 0.43
N ASN A 631 7.60 -23.16 1.41
CA ASN A 631 7.36 -24.53 1.84
C ASN A 631 6.85 -25.42 0.69
N ASN A 632 6.00 -24.89 -0.18
CA ASN A 632 5.48 -25.60 -1.35
C ASN A 632 6.61 -25.99 -2.32
N ILE A 633 7.56 -25.08 -2.55
CA ILE A 633 8.72 -25.30 -3.42
C ILE A 633 9.66 -26.37 -2.85
N VAL A 634 10.10 -26.22 -1.60
CA VAL A 634 11.19 -27.07 -1.05
C VAL A 634 10.78 -28.51 -0.76
N LYS A 635 9.48 -28.77 -0.51
CA LYS A 635 8.97 -30.14 -0.32
C LYS A 635 9.21 -31.05 -1.52
N ASP A 636 9.36 -30.47 -2.71
CA ASP A 636 9.59 -31.23 -3.93
C ASP A 636 11.09 -31.31 -4.29
N ASP A 637 11.90 -30.29 -4.00
CA ASP A 637 13.37 -30.33 -4.19
C ASP A 637 14.02 -31.51 -3.42
N ILE A 638 13.47 -31.88 -2.24
CA ILE A 638 13.91 -33.04 -1.46
C ILE A 638 13.52 -34.37 -2.13
N LYS A 639 12.41 -34.42 -2.90
CA LYS A 639 11.99 -35.63 -3.61
C LYS A 639 12.74 -35.84 -4.92
N THR A 640 13.09 -34.78 -5.65
CA THR A 640 13.89 -34.89 -6.89
C THR A 640 15.35 -35.28 -6.64
N ASN A 641 15.93 -34.91 -5.49
CA ASN A 641 17.29 -35.31 -5.11
C ASN A 641 17.40 -36.73 -4.53
N LEU A 642 16.28 -37.46 -4.37
CA LEU A 642 16.26 -38.86 -3.92
C LEU A 642 16.00 -39.87 -5.05
N ILE A 643 15.88 -39.40 -6.30
CA ILE A 643 15.70 -40.23 -7.51
C ILE A 643 16.69 -39.82 -8.63
N GLY A 644 17.80 -39.19 -8.25
CA GLY A 644 18.93 -38.87 -9.15
C GLY A 644 20.06 -39.86 -9.01
#